data_AF-A0A401FYP4-F1
#
_entry.id   AF-A0A401FYP4-F1
#
_cell.length_a   1.000
_cell.length_b   1.000
_cell.length_c   1.000
_cell.angle_alpha   90.00
_cell.angle_beta   90.00
_cell.angle_gamma   90.00
#
_symmetry.space_group_name_H-M   'P 1'
#
loop_
_entity.id
_entity.type
_entity.pdbx_description
1 polymer ?
#
loop_
_entity_poly.entity_id
_entity_poly.type
_entity_poly.pdbx_seq_one_letter_code
_entity_poly.pdbx_strand_id
1 'polypeptide(L)'
;MDIKNFYLLLELPADPPEEDPEVIEKAIRAKQSEWSRYRNHPTKSTLAQQYIGLIPDIRTVMSDDRLRKKEAKKARKILRDRERERFSRIDRHITLLMSKGVVSKQELSLLAKFHGVKPDMIRKRLKQKAVFFKISRQTDQLIRSGKCADKNLSKLARSHRISAEKLRKLCDKKLRDRDAEVENYLSRCAQRGYVTNEEIALLNRLYGVRESALLKRLRCPVRPKEDTGTLRPAPIDKTLEKLISDKLRLVGKTSLYDFLGIPPESDLDALMQRALDKESEVRRIGQKDAITTASGALAGHCLTNFKSEESRKAYDLSLVRSRLGEISDPLEVAGLSGRVWPEYVDILVRQAVGLGMDIEDACEYIESYCLGKNWHIEKKVIAPEKRRFRRIVAAAAVAGILLLIGIFFAVQHFQEVRIRNAWQKALTEAERQETPEAREVILKNFVKYHEAGAYTAAAEKKIAGIRKEIEERDFELTKQHAGGAVAAGDFEKAAALYRDYLSDYPATPHQQAIGEHLTDIGEKIDDRDFNALKSVARRDYDRQIEAYAVYFDSHPRGKHLEEAREIISATVDRYFDALKKALSSCEKSEDWGGCVAHCDAFLAKFGGTEQAKAAEGLRGKYKNKIVSHADLIRMKQEATRQGTDYEAARLIYLEYLEANPELPSSLKKLIVKEVRILDERIDRQKQAAQEWEKVLAYGQEHQAPLSGRIRKTEAFIAKYPEDIHSAEAVTLLAQLSKEKALEDDRKRIETENETWRQLVGYSTDSRHPLGERIRRTEQYLSENANGKYSQKAGAILDKLRQQKRIQDERSRQQQALKLRIQQEERRIRGVIGGSGGGALRTTGTAPSPTARPV
;
A
#
# COMPACT_ATOMS: atom_id res chain seq x y z
N MET A 1 -16.90 19.32 2.23
CA MET A 1 -16.78 20.34 1.15
C MET A 1 -15.31 20.65 0.99
N ASP A 2 -14.71 20.20 -0.10
CA ASP A 2 -13.27 20.35 -0.31
C ASP A 2 -13.07 20.84 -1.76
N ILE A 3 -12.96 22.15 -1.94
CA ILE A 3 -12.74 22.73 -3.26
C ILE A 3 -11.71 23.85 -3.16
N LYS A 4 -10.44 23.45 -3.20
CA LYS A 4 -9.26 24.35 -3.21
C LYS A 4 -8.87 24.82 -4.62
N ASN A 5 -9.74 24.67 -5.62
CA ASN A 5 -9.39 24.99 -7.02
C ASN A 5 -9.90 26.39 -7.42
N PHE A 6 -9.00 27.23 -7.92
CA PHE A 6 -9.25 28.66 -8.13
C PHE A 6 -10.22 28.97 -9.27
N TYR A 7 -10.24 28.18 -10.36
CA TYR A 7 -11.24 28.35 -11.42
C TYR A 7 -12.66 28.13 -10.90
N LEU A 8 -12.85 27.16 -9.99
CA LEU A 8 -14.16 26.86 -9.41
C LEU A 8 -14.58 27.88 -8.35
N LEU A 9 -13.61 28.42 -7.58
CA LEU A 9 -13.88 29.47 -6.59
C LEU A 9 -14.22 30.82 -7.26
N LEU A 10 -13.57 31.12 -8.38
CA LEU A 10 -13.81 32.32 -9.18
C LEU A 10 -14.99 32.17 -10.15
N GLU A 11 -15.61 31.00 -10.22
CA GLU A 11 -16.72 30.68 -11.15
C GLU A 11 -16.36 30.94 -12.63
N LEU A 12 -15.08 30.76 -12.98
CA LEU A 12 -14.58 30.90 -14.35
C LEU A 12 -14.83 29.63 -15.17
N PRO A 13 -15.06 29.75 -16.50
CA PRO A 13 -15.17 28.60 -17.36
C PRO A 13 -13.84 27.83 -17.40
N ALA A 14 -13.91 26.53 -17.12
CA ALA A 14 -12.76 25.64 -17.18
C ALA A 14 -12.64 24.94 -18.54
N ASP A 15 -13.71 24.85 -19.33
CA ASP A 15 -13.74 24.17 -20.64
C ASP A 15 -14.61 24.93 -21.67
N PRO A 16 -14.02 25.72 -22.59
CA PRO A 16 -12.60 26.10 -22.65
C PRO A 16 -12.17 26.94 -21.44
N PRO A 17 -10.87 26.98 -21.09
CA PRO A 17 -10.40 27.67 -19.90
C PRO A 17 -10.33 29.18 -20.18
N GLU A 18 -10.75 30.03 -19.24
CA GLU A 18 -10.51 31.46 -19.38
C GLU A 18 -8.99 31.75 -19.35
N GLU A 19 -8.49 32.45 -20.37
CA GLU A 19 -7.07 32.79 -20.55
C GLU A 19 -6.83 34.30 -20.51
N ASP A 20 -7.89 35.13 -20.54
CA ASP A 20 -7.77 36.58 -20.46
C ASP A 20 -7.46 37.05 -19.02
N PRO A 21 -6.28 37.66 -18.78
CA PRO A 21 -5.91 38.17 -17.46
C PRO A 21 -6.86 39.24 -16.91
N GLU A 22 -7.46 40.07 -17.76
CA GLU A 22 -8.37 41.15 -17.32
C GLU A 22 -9.69 40.58 -16.81
N VAL A 23 -10.23 39.56 -17.48
CA VAL A 23 -11.45 38.85 -17.07
C VAL A 23 -11.22 38.14 -15.74
N ILE A 24 -10.05 37.54 -15.55
CA ILE A 24 -9.67 36.85 -14.31
C ILE A 24 -9.56 37.84 -13.14
N GLU A 25 -8.86 38.97 -13.30
CA GLU A 25 -8.73 39.95 -12.20
C GLU A 25 -10.08 40.60 -11.86
N LYS A 26 -10.94 40.81 -12.87
CA LYS A 26 -12.33 41.25 -12.64
C LYS A 26 -13.12 40.22 -11.82
N ALA A 27 -12.99 38.93 -12.11
CA ALA A 27 -13.63 37.86 -11.35
C ALA A 27 -13.10 37.78 -9.90
N ILE A 28 -11.79 37.95 -9.69
CA ILE A 28 -11.17 37.99 -8.36
C ILE A 28 -11.75 39.15 -7.53
N ARG A 29 -11.85 40.36 -8.11
CA ARG A 29 -12.42 41.53 -7.42
C ARG A 29 -13.90 41.35 -7.11
N ALA A 30 -14.68 40.77 -8.02
CA ALA A 30 -16.09 40.49 -7.80
C ALA A 30 -16.29 39.50 -6.62
N LYS A 31 -15.54 38.40 -6.60
CA LYS A 31 -15.61 37.41 -5.51
C LYS A 31 -15.06 37.93 -4.19
N GLN A 32 -14.00 38.75 -4.21
CA GLN A 32 -13.52 39.45 -3.02
C GLN A 32 -14.61 40.31 -2.38
N SER A 33 -15.36 41.08 -3.19
CA SER A 33 -16.48 41.87 -2.69
C SER A 33 -17.62 41.00 -2.15
N GLU A 34 -17.94 39.90 -2.82
CA GLU A 34 -18.99 38.96 -2.38
C GLU A 34 -18.63 38.31 -1.03
N TRP A 35 -17.41 37.78 -0.89
CA TRP A 35 -16.94 37.18 0.36
C TRP A 35 -16.83 38.20 1.49
N SER A 36 -16.44 39.45 1.20
CA SER A 36 -16.41 40.51 2.21
C SER A 36 -17.81 40.80 2.78
N ARG A 37 -18.87 40.72 1.96
CA ARG A 37 -20.26 40.84 2.43
C ARG A 37 -20.68 39.69 3.33
N TYR A 38 -20.18 38.48 3.06
CA TYR A 38 -20.47 37.29 3.87
C TYR A 38 -19.60 37.14 5.12
N ARG A 39 -18.66 38.05 5.36
CA ARG A 39 -17.74 37.99 6.51
C ARG A 39 -18.46 37.93 7.87
N ASN A 40 -19.63 38.56 7.98
CA ASN A 40 -20.45 38.58 9.20
C ASN A 40 -21.74 37.74 9.07
N HIS A 41 -21.86 36.90 8.04
CA HIS A 41 -23.05 36.08 7.81
C HIS A 41 -23.10 34.90 8.79
N PRO A 42 -24.24 34.63 9.48
CA PRO A 42 -24.32 33.66 10.59
C PRO A 42 -23.80 32.25 10.27
N THR A 43 -23.98 31.79 9.03
CA THR A 43 -23.58 30.44 8.59
C THR A 43 -22.43 30.42 7.57
N LYS A 44 -22.01 31.58 7.04
CA LYS A 44 -21.04 31.67 5.92
C LYS A 44 -19.75 32.45 6.28
N SER A 45 -19.71 33.07 7.46
CA SER A 45 -18.60 33.90 7.94
C SER A 45 -17.24 33.18 7.90
N THR A 46 -17.16 31.96 8.44
CA THR A 46 -15.93 31.19 8.52
C THR A 46 -15.35 30.86 7.14
N LEU A 47 -16.19 30.42 6.19
CA LEU A 47 -15.76 30.12 4.82
C LEU A 47 -15.35 31.38 4.07
N ALA A 48 -16.09 32.48 4.25
CA ALA A 48 -15.77 33.75 3.62
C ALA A 48 -14.41 34.31 4.09
N GLN A 49 -14.10 34.22 5.38
CA GLN A 49 -12.79 34.62 5.93
C GLN A 49 -11.64 33.77 5.35
N GLN A 50 -11.84 32.46 5.20
CA GLN A 50 -10.86 31.57 4.57
C GLN A 50 -10.62 31.95 3.10
N TYR A 51 -11.67 32.19 2.31
CA TYR A 51 -11.51 32.55 0.90
C TYR A 51 -10.87 33.92 0.70
N ILE A 52 -11.15 34.89 1.58
CA ILE A 52 -10.47 36.20 1.57
C ILE A 52 -8.96 36.01 1.83
N GLY A 53 -8.58 35.14 2.77
CA GLY A 53 -7.18 34.82 3.06
C GLY A 53 -6.42 34.20 1.88
N LEU A 54 -7.13 33.52 0.97
CA LEU A 54 -6.56 32.87 -0.22
C LEU A 54 -6.40 33.80 -1.44
N ILE A 55 -6.89 35.04 -1.39
CA ILE A 55 -6.82 35.99 -2.52
C ILE A 55 -5.39 36.24 -3.02
N PRO A 56 -4.36 36.42 -2.15
CA PRO A 56 -2.98 36.59 -2.60
C PRO A 56 -2.47 35.38 -3.41
N ASP A 57 -2.78 34.16 -2.95
CA ASP A 57 -2.40 32.92 -3.62
C ASP A 57 -3.15 32.75 -4.95
N ILE A 58 -4.44 33.09 -4.98
CA ILE A 58 -5.26 33.08 -6.20
C ILE A 58 -4.66 34.00 -7.26
N ARG A 59 -4.30 35.24 -6.88
CA ARG A 59 -3.66 36.18 -7.81
C ARG A 59 -2.32 35.65 -8.33
N THR A 60 -1.50 35.08 -7.45
CA THR A 60 -0.19 34.53 -7.82
C THR A 60 -0.33 33.39 -8.83
N VAL A 61 -1.21 32.44 -8.59
CA VAL A 61 -1.41 31.27 -9.46
C VAL A 61 -2.12 31.61 -10.76
N MET A 62 -3.07 32.55 -10.73
CA MET A 62 -3.86 32.90 -11.92
C MET A 62 -3.17 33.93 -12.84
N SER A 63 -2.15 34.64 -12.35
CA SER A 63 -1.33 35.56 -13.17
C SER A 63 -0.25 34.83 -13.97
N ASP A 64 0.22 33.66 -13.52
CA ASP A 64 1.21 32.85 -14.23
C ASP A 64 0.52 31.87 -15.20
N ASP A 65 0.85 31.96 -16.50
CA ASP A 65 0.25 31.12 -17.55
C ASP A 65 0.43 29.61 -17.32
N ARG A 66 1.59 29.17 -16.81
CA ARG A 66 1.88 27.74 -16.58
C ARG A 66 1.10 27.22 -15.40
N LEU A 67 1.05 27.98 -14.30
CA LEU A 67 0.31 27.60 -13.10
C LEU A 67 -1.20 27.63 -13.36
N ARG A 68 -1.69 28.65 -14.07
CA ARG A 68 -3.07 28.77 -14.53
C ARG A 68 -3.51 27.58 -15.38
N LYS A 69 -2.73 27.18 -16.39
CA LYS A 69 -3.04 25.99 -17.22
C LYS A 69 -3.05 24.69 -16.41
N LYS A 70 -2.17 24.56 -15.41
CA LYS A 70 -2.17 23.41 -14.49
C LYS A 70 -3.42 23.39 -13.61
N GLU A 71 -3.84 24.54 -13.11
CA GLU A 71 -5.02 24.69 -12.26
C GLU A 71 -6.33 24.51 -13.06
N ALA A 72 -6.38 24.97 -14.31
CA ALA A 72 -7.47 24.72 -15.25
C ALA A 72 -7.61 23.21 -15.56
N LYS A 73 -6.50 22.49 -15.76
CA LYS A 73 -6.53 21.02 -15.96
C LYS A 73 -7.11 20.29 -14.74
N LYS A 74 -6.76 20.72 -13.52
CA LYS A 74 -7.34 20.18 -12.29
C LYS A 74 -8.83 20.52 -12.19
N ALA A 75 -9.23 21.76 -12.49
CA ALA A 75 -10.62 22.20 -12.50
C ALA A 75 -11.48 21.33 -13.44
N ARG A 76 -10.99 21.10 -14.66
CA ARG A 76 -11.62 20.18 -15.63
C ARG A 76 -11.74 18.76 -15.11
N LYS A 77 -10.72 18.26 -14.39
CA LYS A 77 -10.78 16.92 -13.79
C LYS A 77 -11.86 16.87 -12.72
N ILE A 78 -11.89 17.84 -11.81
CA ILE A 78 -12.90 17.95 -10.74
C ILE A 78 -14.32 18.04 -11.33
N LEU A 79 -14.53 18.88 -12.35
CA LEU A 79 -15.83 18.99 -13.01
C LEU A 79 -16.25 17.68 -13.68
N ARG A 80 -15.33 17.02 -14.39
CA ARG A 80 -15.60 15.71 -15.00
C ARG A 80 -15.90 14.63 -13.97
N ASP A 81 -15.21 14.65 -12.83
CA ASP A 81 -15.42 13.68 -11.75
C ASP A 81 -16.76 13.93 -11.05
N ARG A 82 -17.13 15.20 -10.78
CA ARG A 82 -18.47 15.56 -10.27
C ARG A 82 -19.59 15.21 -11.25
N GLU A 83 -19.39 15.48 -12.53
CA GLU A 83 -20.37 15.11 -13.55
C GLU A 83 -20.50 13.59 -13.64
N ARG A 84 -19.38 12.85 -13.58
CA ARG A 84 -19.38 11.39 -13.53
C ARG A 84 -20.11 10.86 -12.30
N GLU A 85 -19.90 11.45 -11.13
CA GLU A 85 -20.58 11.08 -9.88
C GLU A 85 -22.08 11.37 -9.96
N ARG A 86 -22.44 12.59 -10.38
CA ARG A 86 -23.84 13.02 -10.59
C ARG A 86 -24.59 12.11 -11.54
N PHE A 87 -23.95 11.68 -12.63
CA PHE A 87 -24.56 10.83 -13.65
C PHE A 87 -24.20 9.36 -13.51
N SER A 88 -23.54 8.93 -12.42
CA SER A 88 -23.11 7.54 -12.23
C SER A 88 -24.29 6.57 -12.18
N ARG A 89 -25.35 6.94 -11.45
CA ARG A 89 -26.60 6.17 -11.34
C ARG A 89 -27.32 6.10 -12.69
N ILE A 90 -27.46 7.23 -13.38
CA ILE A 90 -28.03 7.29 -14.74
C ILE A 90 -27.22 6.43 -15.71
N ASP A 91 -25.90 6.48 -15.65
CA ASP A 91 -25.01 5.71 -16.50
C ASP A 91 -25.11 4.20 -16.29
N ARG A 92 -25.28 3.74 -15.04
CA ARG A 92 -25.54 2.34 -14.73
C ARG A 92 -26.86 1.89 -15.37
N HIS A 93 -27.91 2.69 -15.25
CA HIS A 93 -29.22 2.40 -15.82
C HIS A 93 -29.20 2.41 -17.36
N ILE A 94 -28.47 3.35 -17.97
CA ILE A 94 -28.23 3.37 -19.42
C ILE A 94 -27.49 2.09 -19.85
N THR A 95 -26.48 1.66 -19.09
CA THR A 95 -25.70 0.44 -19.39
C THR A 95 -26.58 -0.81 -19.34
N LEU A 96 -27.46 -0.90 -18.34
CA LEU A 96 -28.46 -1.96 -18.24
C LEU A 96 -29.37 -1.96 -19.47
N LEU A 97 -30.01 -0.83 -19.79
CA LEU A 97 -30.92 -0.75 -20.95
C LEU A 97 -30.22 -1.06 -22.28
N MET A 98 -28.96 -0.67 -22.43
CA MET A 98 -28.19 -0.95 -23.64
C MET A 98 -27.84 -2.44 -23.82
N SER A 99 -27.94 -3.29 -22.80
CA SER A 99 -27.57 -4.72 -22.88
C SER A 99 -28.36 -5.52 -23.90
N LYS A 100 -29.65 -5.19 -24.12
CA LYS A 100 -30.45 -5.77 -25.21
C LYS A 100 -30.00 -5.31 -26.61
N GLY A 101 -29.19 -4.26 -26.67
CA GLY A 101 -28.54 -3.75 -27.89
C GLY A 101 -29.16 -2.51 -28.52
N VAL A 102 -30.41 -2.18 -28.17
CA VAL A 102 -31.11 -1.00 -28.67
C VAL A 102 -31.90 -0.41 -27.49
N VAL A 103 -31.97 0.92 -27.37
CA VAL A 103 -32.83 1.58 -26.36
C VAL A 103 -33.95 2.29 -27.09
N SER A 104 -35.21 1.98 -26.76
CA SER A 104 -36.37 2.58 -27.42
C SER A 104 -36.57 4.04 -26.99
N LYS A 105 -37.28 4.82 -27.81
CA LYS A 105 -37.65 6.21 -27.46
C LYS A 105 -38.52 6.28 -26.20
N GLN A 106 -39.38 5.28 -26.00
CA GLN A 106 -40.24 5.16 -24.82
C GLN A 106 -39.41 4.96 -23.55
N GLU A 107 -38.45 4.02 -23.55
CA GLU A 107 -37.56 3.77 -22.42
C GLU A 107 -36.68 4.97 -22.08
N LEU A 108 -36.20 5.71 -23.09
CA LEU A 108 -35.49 6.97 -22.87
C LEU A 108 -36.35 8.00 -22.13
N SER A 109 -37.62 8.14 -22.51
CA SER A 109 -38.54 9.08 -21.86
C SER A 109 -38.87 8.65 -20.43
N LEU A 110 -39.09 7.36 -20.20
CA LEU A 110 -39.38 6.80 -18.88
C LEU A 110 -38.17 6.91 -17.95
N LEU A 111 -36.96 6.62 -18.44
CA LEU A 111 -35.73 6.78 -17.68
C LEU A 111 -35.46 8.25 -17.34
N ALA A 112 -35.78 9.18 -18.25
CA ALA A 112 -35.67 10.62 -18.01
C ALA A 112 -36.61 11.07 -16.88
N LYS A 113 -37.85 10.58 -16.89
CA LYS A 113 -38.83 10.81 -15.83
C LYS A 113 -38.36 10.21 -14.50
N PHE A 114 -37.85 8.98 -14.51
CA PHE A 114 -37.35 8.29 -13.31
C PHE A 114 -36.24 9.07 -12.59
N HIS A 115 -35.31 9.66 -13.35
CA HIS A 115 -34.20 10.45 -12.78
C HIS A 115 -34.48 11.96 -12.66
N GLY A 116 -35.67 12.43 -13.04
CA GLY A 116 -36.00 13.85 -13.03
C GLY A 116 -35.13 14.71 -13.94
N VAL A 117 -34.69 14.18 -15.09
CA VAL A 117 -33.81 14.88 -16.06
C VAL A 117 -34.48 15.04 -17.42
N LYS A 118 -34.01 15.99 -18.24
CA LYS A 118 -34.51 16.15 -19.62
C LYS A 118 -34.10 14.95 -20.50
N PRO A 119 -34.98 14.44 -21.38
CA PRO A 119 -34.66 13.31 -22.26
C PRO A 119 -33.44 13.51 -23.16
N ASP A 120 -33.17 14.75 -23.60
CA ASP A 120 -32.02 15.07 -24.44
C ASP A 120 -30.68 14.88 -23.72
N MET A 121 -30.64 15.05 -22.39
CA MET A 121 -29.44 14.76 -21.60
C MET A 121 -29.11 13.28 -21.65
N ILE A 122 -30.10 12.40 -21.45
CA ILE A 122 -29.92 10.95 -21.56
C ILE A 122 -29.53 10.56 -22.99
N ARG A 123 -30.13 11.18 -24.01
CA ARG A 123 -29.78 10.95 -25.42
C ARG A 123 -28.33 11.30 -25.74
N LYS A 124 -27.82 12.45 -25.24
CA LYS A 124 -26.42 12.87 -25.40
C LYS A 124 -25.47 11.83 -24.80
N ARG A 125 -25.80 11.35 -23.60
CA ARG A 125 -25.02 10.33 -22.88
C ARG A 125 -25.04 8.98 -23.60
N LEU A 126 -26.19 8.59 -24.13
CA LEU A 126 -26.33 7.36 -24.91
C LEU A 126 -25.47 7.40 -26.18
N LYS A 127 -25.45 8.52 -26.91
CA LYS A 127 -24.57 8.70 -28.08
C LYS A 127 -23.08 8.59 -27.71
N GLN A 128 -22.66 9.21 -26.60
CA GLN A 128 -21.28 9.13 -26.12
C GLN A 128 -20.85 7.71 -25.78
N LYS A 129 -21.76 6.87 -25.25
CA LYS A 129 -21.47 5.51 -24.81
C LYS A 129 -21.76 4.42 -25.85
N ALA A 130 -22.55 4.71 -26.87
CA ALA A 130 -23.01 3.72 -27.86
C ALA A 130 -21.85 2.98 -28.55
N VAL A 131 -20.78 3.70 -28.92
CA VAL A 131 -19.60 3.10 -29.56
C VAL A 131 -18.89 2.13 -28.62
N PHE A 132 -18.57 2.58 -27.40
CA PHE A 132 -17.95 1.74 -26.37
C PHE A 132 -18.80 0.51 -26.07
N PHE A 133 -20.12 0.68 -25.98
CA PHE A 133 -21.02 -0.42 -25.69
C PHE A 133 -21.06 -1.46 -26.82
N LYS A 134 -21.09 -1.01 -28.08
CA LYS A 134 -21.04 -1.90 -29.24
C LYS A 134 -19.75 -2.74 -29.26
N ILE A 135 -18.61 -2.12 -28.96
CA ILE A 135 -17.32 -2.81 -28.82
C ILE A 135 -17.38 -3.80 -27.66
N SER A 136 -17.80 -3.33 -26.48
CA SER A 136 -17.93 -4.14 -25.26
C SER A 136 -18.76 -5.41 -25.48
N ARG A 137 -19.91 -5.28 -26.15
CA ARG A 137 -20.81 -6.40 -26.50
C ARG A 137 -20.17 -7.37 -27.48
N GLN A 138 -19.49 -6.87 -28.52
CA GLN A 138 -18.79 -7.72 -29.47
C GLN A 138 -17.61 -8.46 -28.80
N THR A 139 -16.92 -7.82 -27.86
CA THR A 139 -15.91 -8.48 -27.01
C THR A 139 -16.54 -9.57 -26.15
N ASP A 140 -17.71 -9.33 -25.53
CA ASP A 140 -18.42 -10.35 -24.74
C ASP A 140 -18.83 -11.56 -25.60
N GLN A 141 -19.26 -11.34 -26.84
CA GLN A 141 -19.56 -12.41 -27.79
C GLN A 141 -18.32 -13.23 -28.16
N LEU A 142 -17.15 -12.58 -28.31
CA LEU A 142 -15.88 -13.28 -28.55
C LEU A 142 -15.45 -14.09 -27.33
N ILE A 143 -15.64 -13.57 -26.11
CA ILE A 143 -15.36 -14.28 -24.86
C ILE A 143 -16.26 -15.52 -24.74
N ARG A 144 -17.58 -15.35 -24.90
CA ARG A 144 -18.56 -16.45 -24.82
C ARG A 144 -18.34 -17.55 -25.86
N SER A 145 -17.91 -17.18 -27.06
CA SER A 145 -17.63 -18.15 -28.13
C SER A 145 -16.24 -18.81 -28.01
N GLY A 146 -15.42 -18.43 -27.02
CA GLY A 146 -14.04 -18.92 -26.90
C GLY A 146 -13.11 -18.42 -28.00
N LYS A 147 -13.50 -17.35 -28.73
CA LYS A 147 -12.82 -16.81 -29.91
C LYS A 147 -12.02 -15.53 -29.62
N CYS A 148 -11.58 -15.28 -28.37
CA CYS A 148 -10.71 -14.14 -28.01
C CYS A 148 -9.25 -14.31 -28.50
N ALA A 149 -9.03 -14.98 -29.65
CA ALA A 149 -7.72 -15.03 -30.28
C ALA A 149 -7.34 -13.68 -30.91
N ASP A 150 -6.05 -13.39 -30.97
CA ASP A 150 -5.49 -12.13 -31.45
C ASP A 150 -5.97 -11.71 -32.85
N LYS A 151 -6.22 -12.68 -33.72
CA LYS A 151 -6.76 -12.44 -35.06
C LYS A 151 -8.15 -11.79 -35.03
N ASN A 152 -9.05 -12.26 -34.15
CA ASN A 152 -10.42 -11.76 -34.04
C ASN A 152 -10.46 -10.39 -33.34
N LEU A 153 -9.62 -10.21 -32.31
CA LEU A 153 -9.44 -8.92 -31.65
C LEU A 153 -8.86 -7.88 -32.61
N SER A 154 -7.87 -8.24 -33.41
CA SER A 154 -7.29 -7.33 -34.43
C SER A 154 -8.32 -6.93 -35.49
N LYS A 155 -9.20 -7.85 -35.91
CA LYS A 155 -10.29 -7.55 -36.86
C LYS A 155 -11.32 -6.59 -36.25
N LEU A 156 -11.68 -6.78 -34.98
CA LEU A 156 -12.60 -5.90 -34.25
C LEU A 156 -11.98 -4.52 -33.95
N ALA A 157 -10.67 -4.47 -33.70
CA ALA A 157 -9.93 -3.22 -33.51
C ALA A 157 -9.94 -2.36 -34.79
N ARG A 158 -9.71 -2.99 -35.96
CA ARG A 158 -9.78 -2.31 -37.27
C ARG A 158 -11.17 -1.77 -37.59
N SER A 159 -12.24 -2.50 -37.27
CA SER A 159 -13.61 -2.06 -37.59
C SER A 159 -14.06 -0.84 -36.79
N HIS A 160 -13.53 -0.63 -35.59
CA HIS A 160 -13.87 0.51 -34.72
C HIS A 160 -12.78 1.58 -34.59
N ARG A 161 -11.68 1.48 -35.37
CA ARG A 161 -10.53 2.41 -35.33
C ARG A 161 -9.92 2.57 -33.93
N ILE A 162 -9.78 1.47 -33.21
CA ILE A 162 -9.16 1.42 -31.86
C ILE A 162 -7.88 0.58 -31.93
N SER A 163 -6.90 0.85 -31.07
CA SER A 163 -5.68 0.03 -31.03
C SER A 163 -5.99 -1.39 -30.56
N ALA A 164 -5.37 -2.39 -31.22
CA ALA A 164 -5.53 -3.79 -30.85
C ALA A 164 -5.12 -4.05 -29.38
N GLU A 165 -4.10 -3.33 -28.89
CA GLU A 165 -3.65 -3.41 -27.51
C GLU A 165 -4.72 -2.95 -26.50
N LYS A 166 -5.46 -1.87 -26.78
CA LYS A 166 -6.55 -1.41 -25.90
C LYS A 166 -7.68 -2.43 -25.84
N LEU A 167 -7.96 -3.10 -26.96
CA LEU A 167 -9.00 -4.13 -27.03
C LEU A 167 -8.57 -5.44 -26.35
N ARG A 168 -7.30 -5.84 -26.46
CA ARG A 168 -6.71 -6.94 -25.67
C ARG A 168 -6.82 -6.66 -24.18
N LYS A 169 -6.36 -5.50 -23.72
CA LYS A 169 -6.49 -5.07 -22.31
C LYS A 169 -7.95 -5.11 -21.82
N LEU A 170 -8.91 -4.77 -22.69
CA LEU A 170 -10.33 -4.89 -22.37
C LEU A 170 -10.81 -6.35 -22.29
N CYS A 171 -10.43 -7.23 -23.24
CA CYS A 171 -10.78 -8.67 -23.16
C CYS A 171 -10.15 -9.30 -21.91
N ASP A 172 -8.88 -9.05 -21.63
CA ASP A 172 -8.17 -9.59 -20.46
C ASP A 172 -8.80 -9.13 -19.16
N LYS A 173 -9.16 -7.84 -19.07
CA LYS A 173 -9.86 -7.30 -17.91
C LYS A 173 -11.20 -8.02 -17.70
N LYS A 174 -12.00 -8.17 -18.75
CA LYS A 174 -13.30 -8.84 -18.67
C LYS A 174 -13.19 -10.32 -18.30
N LEU A 175 -12.16 -11.01 -18.81
CA LEU A 175 -11.87 -12.41 -18.46
C LEU A 175 -11.49 -12.52 -16.98
N ARG A 176 -10.61 -11.65 -16.48
CA ARG A 176 -10.23 -11.59 -15.07
C ARG A 176 -11.43 -11.29 -14.17
N ASP A 177 -12.21 -10.26 -14.50
CA ASP A 177 -13.39 -9.87 -13.72
C ASP A 177 -14.40 -11.04 -13.66
N ARG A 178 -14.66 -11.71 -14.79
CA ARG A 178 -15.51 -12.91 -14.84
C ARG A 178 -14.96 -14.06 -14.00
N ASP A 179 -13.68 -14.38 -14.16
CA ASP A 179 -13.08 -15.53 -13.45
C ASP A 179 -13.05 -15.27 -11.94
N ALA A 180 -12.84 -14.03 -11.51
CA ALA A 180 -12.95 -13.63 -10.09
C ALA A 180 -14.38 -13.76 -9.55
N GLU A 181 -15.40 -13.33 -10.30
CA GLU A 181 -16.81 -13.50 -9.92
C GLU A 181 -17.19 -14.98 -9.77
N VAL A 182 -16.71 -15.83 -10.68
CA VAL A 182 -16.92 -17.28 -10.62
C VAL A 182 -16.18 -17.89 -9.43
N GLU A 183 -14.91 -17.57 -9.22
CA GLU A 183 -14.12 -18.14 -8.11
C GLU A 183 -14.72 -17.75 -6.75
N ASN A 184 -15.16 -16.49 -6.59
CA ASN A 184 -15.83 -16.04 -5.38
C ASN A 184 -17.13 -16.82 -5.11
N TYR A 185 -17.88 -17.18 -6.15
CA TYR A 185 -19.07 -18.01 -6.00
C TYR A 185 -18.70 -19.46 -5.64
N LEU A 186 -17.74 -20.06 -6.36
CA LEU A 186 -17.29 -21.44 -6.11
C LEU A 186 -16.68 -21.60 -4.71
N SER A 187 -15.97 -20.59 -4.19
CA SER A 187 -15.44 -20.57 -2.82
C SER A 187 -16.57 -20.65 -1.79
N ARG A 188 -17.68 -19.92 -2.01
CA ARG A 188 -18.87 -19.99 -1.14
C ARG A 188 -19.55 -21.36 -1.21
N CYS A 189 -19.64 -21.96 -2.40
CA CYS A 189 -20.14 -23.33 -2.53
C CYS A 189 -19.24 -24.33 -1.81
N ALA A 190 -17.92 -24.15 -1.84
CA ALA A 190 -16.97 -25.01 -1.14
C ALA A 190 -17.15 -24.95 0.38
N GLN A 191 -17.42 -23.78 0.94
CA GLN A 191 -17.74 -23.62 2.37
C GLN A 191 -19.10 -24.22 2.72
N ARG A 192 -20.11 -24.08 1.83
CA ARG A 192 -21.40 -24.76 1.97
C ARG A 192 -21.26 -26.29 1.87
N GLY A 193 -20.15 -26.79 1.30
CA GLY A 193 -19.83 -28.21 1.21
C GLY A 193 -20.47 -28.93 0.01
N TYR A 194 -21.23 -28.25 -0.85
CA TYR A 194 -21.78 -28.81 -2.09
C TYR A 194 -22.17 -27.72 -3.11
N VAL A 195 -22.34 -28.14 -4.36
CA VAL A 195 -22.92 -27.36 -5.47
C VAL A 195 -23.99 -28.20 -6.18
N THR A 196 -25.05 -27.58 -6.69
CA THR A 196 -26.12 -28.27 -7.42
C THR A 196 -25.83 -28.32 -8.93
N ASN A 197 -26.42 -29.30 -9.62
CA ASN A 197 -26.38 -29.33 -11.10
C ASN A 197 -27.03 -28.08 -11.73
N GLU A 198 -28.06 -27.51 -11.08
CA GLU A 198 -28.72 -26.28 -11.56
C GLU A 198 -27.82 -25.05 -11.40
N GLU A 199 -27.11 -24.91 -10.28
CA GLU A 199 -26.13 -23.85 -10.06
C GLU A 199 -25.02 -23.88 -11.12
N ILE A 200 -24.50 -25.07 -11.45
CA ILE A 200 -23.49 -25.23 -12.51
C ILE A 200 -24.04 -24.79 -13.88
N ALA A 201 -25.28 -25.17 -14.20
CA ALA A 201 -25.94 -24.76 -15.43
C ALA A 201 -26.19 -23.24 -15.47
N LEU A 202 -26.59 -22.64 -14.35
CA LEU A 202 -26.79 -21.20 -14.19
C LEU A 202 -25.45 -20.44 -14.30
N LEU A 203 -24.37 -20.93 -13.71
CA LEU A 203 -23.02 -20.36 -13.85
C LEU A 203 -22.54 -20.40 -15.31
N ASN A 204 -22.75 -21.51 -15.99
CA ASN A 204 -22.44 -21.66 -17.41
C ASN A 204 -23.23 -20.63 -18.24
N ARG A 205 -24.55 -20.53 -18.03
CA ARG A 205 -25.42 -19.57 -18.71
C ARG A 205 -25.00 -18.12 -18.44
N LEU A 206 -24.83 -17.75 -17.17
CA LEU A 206 -24.54 -16.38 -16.76
C LEU A 206 -23.16 -15.97 -17.25
N TYR A 207 -22.12 -16.71 -16.90
CA TYR A 207 -20.73 -16.30 -17.13
C TYR A 207 -20.16 -16.79 -18.47
N GLY A 208 -20.82 -17.72 -19.15
CA GLY A 208 -20.33 -18.31 -20.40
C GLY A 208 -19.09 -19.17 -20.21
N VAL A 209 -18.95 -19.79 -19.04
CA VAL A 209 -17.86 -20.71 -18.70
C VAL A 209 -18.37 -22.13 -18.91
N ARG A 210 -17.63 -22.94 -19.68
CA ARG A 210 -18.02 -24.33 -19.95
C ARG A 210 -18.15 -25.11 -18.64
N GLU A 211 -19.15 -25.98 -18.53
CA GLU A 211 -19.39 -26.81 -17.36
C GLU A 211 -18.16 -27.65 -17.01
N SER A 212 -17.48 -28.24 -18.00
CA SER A 212 -16.24 -28.98 -17.75
C SER A 212 -15.12 -28.14 -17.13
N ALA A 213 -15.06 -26.84 -17.40
CA ALA A 213 -14.09 -25.94 -16.78
C ALA A 213 -14.51 -25.53 -15.35
N LEU A 214 -15.82 -25.44 -15.08
CA LEU A 214 -16.34 -25.23 -13.72
C LEU A 214 -16.07 -26.47 -12.85
N LEU A 215 -16.35 -27.67 -13.38
CA LEU A 215 -16.13 -28.94 -12.69
C LEU A 215 -14.67 -29.14 -12.27
N LYS A 216 -13.70 -28.73 -13.11
CA LYS A 216 -12.26 -28.77 -12.78
C LYS A 216 -11.85 -27.83 -11.65
N ARG A 217 -12.62 -26.76 -11.41
CA ARG A 217 -12.33 -25.74 -10.40
C ARG A 217 -13.05 -26.01 -9.08
N LEU A 218 -14.02 -26.92 -9.06
CA LEU A 218 -14.79 -27.26 -7.87
C LEU A 218 -13.95 -28.00 -6.84
N ARG A 219 -14.13 -27.62 -5.57
CA ARG A 219 -13.52 -28.29 -4.39
C ARG A 219 -14.54 -29.06 -3.56
N CYS A 220 -15.81 -29.09 -3.98
CA CYS A 220 -16.91 -29.74 -3.27
C CYS A 220 -17.70 -30.66 -4.21
N PRO A 221 -18.43 -31.67 -3.66
CA PRO A 221 -19.24 -32.58 -4.45
C PRO A 221 -20.44 -31.90 -5.13
N VAL A 222 -20.79 -32.40 -6.32
CA VAL A 222 -21.98 -31.98 -7.07
C VAL A 222 -23.17 -32.85 -6.68
N ARG A 223 -24.30 -32.22 -6.33
CA ARG A 223 -25.55 -32.91 -5.95
C ARG A 223 -26.68 -32.62 -6.94
N PRO A 224 -27.59 -33.58 -7.19
CA PRO A 224 -28.86 -33.26 -7.84
C PRO A 224 -29.67 -32.33 -6.95
N LYS A 225 -30.57 -31.53 -7.54
CA LYS A 225 -31.48 -30.68 -6.78
C LYS A 225 -32.42 -31.57 -5.98
N GLU A 226 -32.23 -31.61 -4.67
CA GLU A 226 -33.25 -32.13 -3.77
C GLU A 226 -34.38 -31.10 -3.70
N ASP A 227 -35.61 -31.55 -3.93
CA ASP A 227 -36.82 -30.75 -3.81
C ASP A 227 -37.08 -30.47 -2.32
N THR A 228 -36.24 -29.61 -1.73
CA THR A 228 -36.37 -29.13 -0.35
C THR A 228 -37.44 -28.04 -0.29
N GLY A 229 -38.65 -28.38 -0.72
CA GLY A 229 -39.84 -27.54 -0.56
C GLY A 229 -40.19 -27.26 0.91
N THR A 230 -39.47 -27.84 1.89
CA THR A 230 -39.82 -27.79 3.32
C THR A 230 -38.67 -27.44 4.28
N LEU A 231 -37.45 -27.14 3.82
CA LEU A 231 -36.29 -26.82 4.70
C LEU A 231 -35.57 -25.52 4.32
N ARG A 232 -36.26 -24.56 3.69
CA ARG A 232 -35.70 -23.21 3.52
C ARG A 232 -36.05 -22.37 4.75
N PRO A 233 -35.08 -21.93 5.56
CA PRO A 233 -35.38 -21.10 6.71
C PRO A 233 -36.05 -19.82 6.25
N ALA A 234 -37.21 -19.53 6.85
CA ALA A 234 -37.87 -18.25 6.62
C ALA A 234 -36.91 -17.12 7.05
N PRO A 235 -36.87 -16.00 6.31
CA PRO A 235 -36.14 -14.83 6.75
C PRO A 235 -36.63 -14.41 8.13
N ILE A 236 -35.75 -13.79 8.90
CA ILE A 236 -36.10 -13.28 10.22
C ILE A 236 -37.29 -12.32 10.08
N ASP A 237 -38.18 -12.34 11.08
CA ASP A 237 -39.32 -11.44 11.15
C ASP A 237 -38.93 -9.97 10.86
N LYS A 238 -39.75 -9.30 10.04
CA LYS A 238 -39.48 -7.96 9.51
C LYS A 238 -39.36 -6.90 10.62
N THR A 239 -40.03 -7.13 11.75
CA THR A 239 -39.95 -6.24 12.93
C THR A 239 -38.58 -6.39 13.60
N LEU A 240 -38.11 -7.62 13.73
CA LEU A 240 -36.81 -7.95 14.31
C LEU A 240 -35.65 -7.50 13.38
N GLU A 241 -35.79 -7.66 12.06
CA GLU A 241 -34.85 -7.15 11.07
C GLU A 241 -34.67 -5.62 11.19
N LYS A 242 -35.79 -4.89 11.27
CA LYS A 242 -35.77 -3.43 11.45
C LYS A 242 -35.12 -3.03 12.78
N LEU A 243 -35.42 -3.75 13.86
CA LEU A 243 -34.83 -3.52 15.18
C LEU A 243 -33.30 -3.71 15.17
N ILE A 244 -32.81 -4.77 14.53
CA ILE A 244 -31.38 -5.04 14.39
C ILE A 244 -30.72 -3.93 13.55
N SER A 245 -31.34 -3.53 12.43
CA SER A 245 -30.82 -2.48 11.55
C SER A 245 -30.72 -1.11 12.24
N ASP A 246 -31.76 -0.71 12.96
CA ASP A 246 -31.80 0.58 13.67
C ASP A 246 -30.74 0.63 14.79
N LYS A 247 -30.53 -0.48 15.51
CA LYS A 247 -29.48 -0.58 16.54
C LYS A 247 -28.08 -0.61 15.95
N LEU A 248 -27.87 -1.31 14.82
CA LEU A 248 -26.60 -1.29 14.11
C LEU A 248 -26.22 0.12 13.64
N ARG A 249 -27.19 0.89 13.12
CA ARG A 249 -26.98 2.30 12.75
C ARG A 249 -26.59 3.16 13.95
N LEU A 250 -27.19 2.94 15.11
CA LEU A 250 -26.85 3.68 16.34
C LEU A 250 -25.40 3.42 16.79
N VAL A 251 -24.91 2.19 16.61
CA VAL A 251 -23.54 1.78 16.96
C VAL A 251 -22.54 2.04 15.81
N GLY A 252 -23.00 2.56 14.67
CA GLY A 252 -22.16 2.85 13.51
C GLY A 252 -21.67 1.60 12.76
N LYS A 253 -22.43 0.51 12.83
CA LYS A 253 -22.10 -0.79 12.23
C LYS A 253 -23.06 -1.15 11.10
N THR A 254 -22.60 -2.01 10.18
CA THR A 254 -23.35 -2.36 8.95
C THR A 254 -23.99 -3.74 8.99
N SER A 255 -23.52 -4.63 9.87
CA SER A 255 -24.02 -6.00 10.04
C SER A 255 -23.63 -6.55 11.41
N LEU A 256 -24.23 -7.66 11.83
CA LEU A 256 -23.81 -8.37 13.05
C LEU A 256 -22.36 -8.87 12.95
N TYR A 257 -21.89 -9.22 11.75
CA TYR A 257 -20.48 -9.57 11.50
C TYR A 257 -19.52 -8.40 11.77
N ASP A 258 -19.83 -7.22 11.25
CA ASP A 258 -19.07 -5.98 11.48
C ASP A 258 -19.13 -5.51 12.94
N PHE A 259 -20.25 -5.78 13.63
CA PHE A 259 -20.37 -5.56 15.07
C PHE A 259 -19.45 -6.48 15.89
N LEU A 260 -19.33 -7.75 15.52
CA LEU A 260 -18.43 -8.71 16.15
C LEU A 260 -16.96 -8.52 15.73
N GLY A 261 -16.71 -7.87 14.59
CA GLY A 261 -15.38 -7.70 14.01
C GLY A 261 -14.82 -8.98 13.40
N ILE A 262 -15.70 -9.89 12.98
CA ILE A 262 -15.34 -11.20 12.42
C ILE A 262 -15.91 -11.32 11.00
N PRO A 263 -15.19 -11.92 10.03
CA PRO A 263 -15.69 -12.14 8.69
C PRO A 263 -16.98 -12.99 8.65
N PRO A 264 -17.88 -12.76 7.67
CA PRO A 264 -19.05 -13.61 7.45
C PRO A 264 -18.74 -15.07 7.16
N GLU A 265 -17.50 -15.39 6.80
CA GLU A 265 -17.01 -16.72 6.44
C GLU A 265 -16.56 -17.57 7.63
N SER A 266 -16.54 -16.99 8.83
CA SER A 266 -16.08 -17.70 10.03
C SER A 266 -17.01 -18.85 10.42
N ASP A 267 -16.44 -19.82 11.12
CA ASP A 267 -17.18 -20.96 11.66
C ASP A 267 -18.20 -20.49 12.72
N LEU A 268 -19.21 -21.34 12.97
CA LEU A 268 -20.28 -21.01 13.91
C LEU A 268 -19.73 -20.84 15.34
N ASP A 269 -18.73 -21.66 15.70
CA ASP A 269 -18.11 -21.64 17.01
C ASP A 269 -17.35 -20.32 17.28
N ALA A 270 -16.57 -19.80 16.33
CA ALA A 270 -15.92 -18.50 16.50
C ALA A 270 -16.91 -17.35 16.52
N LEU A 271 -18.00 -17.41 15.73
CA LEU A 271 -19.07 -16.41 15.77
C LEU A 271 -19.76 -16.38 17.14
N MET A 272 -20.05 -17.55 17.72
CA MET A 272 -20.65 -17.68 19.05
C MET A 272 -19.68 -17.22 20.14
N GLN A 273 -18.42 -17.65 20.12
CA GLN A 273 -17.41 -17.23 21.09
C GLN A 273 -17.23 -15.71 21.09
N ARG A 274 -17.11 -15.10 19.90
CA ARG A 274 -16.98 -13.65 19.81
C ARG A 274 -18.22 -12.91 20.27
N ALA A 275 -19.41 -13.45 20.02
CA ALA A 275 -20.65 -12.89 20.53
C ALA A 275 -20.70 -12.90 22.08
N LEU A 276 -20.23 -13.98 22.70
CA LEU A 276 -20.10 -14.08 24.17
C LEU A 276 -19.07 -13.10 24.72
N ASP A 277 -17.90 -13.00 24.10
CA ASP A 277 -16.86 -12.03 24.48
C ASP A 277 -17.43 -10.60 24.41
N LYS A 278 -18.12 -10.28 23.31
CA LYS A 278 -18.72 -8.96 23.09
C LYS A 278 -19.82 -8.67 24.10
N GLU A 279 -20.63 -9.65 24.47
CA GLU A 279 -21.63 -9.50 25.54
C GLU A 279 -20.96 -9.23 26.89
N SER A 280 -19.87 -9.94 27.20
CA SER A 280 -19.11 -9.74 28.45
C SER A 280 -18.43 -8.36 28.51
N GLU A 281 -17.88 -7.88 27.38
CA GLU A 281 -17.32 -6.54 27.23
C GLU A 281 -18.38 -5.47 27.54
N VAL A 282 -19.57 -5.59 26.93
CA VAL A 282 -20.67 -4.65 27.13
C VAL A 282 -21.17 -4.66 28.58
N ARG A 283 -21.23 -5.82 29.23
CA ARG A 283 -21.61 -5.94 30.65
C ARG A 283 -20.61 -5.26 31.60
N ARG A 284 -19.31 -5.24 31.27
CA ARG A 284 -18.26 -4.58 32.07
C ARG A 284 -18.32 -3.06 32.02
N ILE A 285 -18.89 -2.47 30.97
CA ILE A 285 -18.90 -1.01 30.76
C ILE A 285 -19.79 -0.29 31.81
N GLY A 286 -20.78 -0.96 32.40
CA GLY A 286 -21.52 -0.50 33.59
C GLY A 286 -22.40 0.75 33.43
N GLN A 287 -22.12 1.60 32.44
CA GLN A 287 -22.88 2.80 32.09
C GLN A 287 -24.01 2.45 31.11
N LYS A 288 -25.21 3.01 31.33
CA LYS A 288 -26.40 2.80 30.50
C LYS A 288 -26.63 3.96 29.53
N ASP A 289 -25.67 4.21 28.66
CA ASP A 289 -25.85 5.08 27.50
C ASP A 289 -26.56 4.35 26.35
N ALA A 290 -27.08 5.11 25.40
CA ALA A 290 -27.86 4.57 24.28
C ALA A 290 -27.04 3.59 23.41
N ILE A 291 -25.72 3.81 23.29
CA ILE A 291 -24.81 2.95 22.52
C ILE A 291 -24.55 1.65 23.26
N THR A 292 -24.26 1.68 24.57
CA THR A 292 -24.07 0.46 25.37
C THR A 292 -25.34 -0.38 25.46
N THR A 293 -26.52 0.25 25.54
CA THR A 293 -27.82 -0.45 25.51
C THR A 293 -28.08 -1.12 24.16
N ALA A 294 -27.84 -0.43 23.06
CA ALA A 294 -27.96 -0.99 21.72
C ALA A 294 -26.95 -2.11 21.47
N SER A 295 -25.70 -1.94 21.94
CA SER A 295 -24.64 -2.95 21.84
C SER A 295 -24.97 -4.21 22.63
N GLY A 296 -25.56 -4.08 23.82
CA GLY A 296 -25.99 -5.23 24.63
C GLY A 296 -27.10 -6.02 23.95
N ALA A 297 -28.08 -5.33 23.37
CA ALA A 297 -29.14 -5.99 22.62
C ALA A 297 -28.62 -6.63 21.31
N LEU A 298 -27.66 -5.99 20.62
CA LEU A 298 -27.02 -6.58 19.44
C LEU A 298 -26.22 -7.84 19.79
N ALA A 299 -25.50 -7.86 20.91
CA ALA A 299 -24.82 -9.06 21.39
C ALA A 299 -25.81 -10.22 21.65
N GLY A 300 -26.96 -9.93 22.29
CA GLY A 300 -28.04 -10.91 22.44
C GLY A 300 -28.64 -11.40 21.12
N HIS A 301 -28.78 -10.50 20.13
CA HIS A 301 -29.20 -10.88 18.77
C HIS A 301 -28.13 -11.72 18.05
N CYS A 302 -26.83 -11.48 18.25
CA CYS A 302 -25.77 -12.35 17.72
C CYS A 302 -25.86 -13.77 18.28
N LEU A 303 -26.06 -13.91 19.60
CA LEU A 303 -26.20 -15.22 20.25
C LEU A 303 -27.42 -15.99 19.75
N THR A 304 -28.49 -15.29 19.38
CA THR A 304 -29.72 -15.92 18.86
C THR A 304 -29.59 -16.30 17.38
N ASN A 305 -29.05 -15.40 16.55
CA ASN A 305 -28.93 -15.60 15.10
C ASN A 305 -27.76 -16.51 14.70
N PHE A 306 -26.72 -16.64 15.53
CA PHE A 306 -25.59 -17.55 15.26
C PHE A 306 -25.64 -18.82 16.10
N LYS A 307 -26.81 -19.16 16.66
CA LYS A 307 -26.99 -20.37 17.48
C LYS A 307 -26.95 -21.66 16.64
N SER A 308 -27.42 -21.60 15.40
CA SER A 308 -27.48 -22.74 14.48
C SER A 308 -27.19 -22.27 13.07
N GLU A 309 -26.78 -23.20 12.20
CA GLU A 309 -26.56 -22.88 10.78
C GLU A 309 -27.85 -22.41 10.08
N GLU A 310 -29.00 -22.91 10.53
CA GLU A 310 -30.32 -22.50 10.05
C GLU A 310 -30.66 -21.04 10.41
N SER A 311 -30.44 -20.65 11.66
CA SER A 311 -30.67 -19.26 12.12
C SER A 311 -29.68 -18.27 11.50
N ARG A 312 -28.43 -18.71 11.26
CA ARG A 312 -27.44 -17.93 10.51
C ARG A 312 -27.90 -17.69 9.08
N LYS A 313 -28.35 -18.74 8.39
CA LYS A 313 -28.90 -18.64 7.03
C LYS A 313 -30.13 -17.72 6.96
N ALA A 314 -31.01 -17.77 7.96
CA ALA A 314 -32.15 -16.85 8.06
C ALA A 314 -31.68 -15.38 8.17
N TYR A 315 -30.66 -15.12 8.99
CA TYR A 315 -30.05 -13.79 9.11
C TYR A 315 -29.38 -13.32 7.84
N ASP A 316 -28.57 -14.18 7.22
CA ASP A 316 -27.88 -13.87 5.96
C ASP A 316 -28.87 -13.58 4.84
N LEU A 317 -29.96 -14.35 4.74
CA LEU A 317 -31.04 -14.10 3.80
C LEU A 317 -31.72 -12.75 4.06
N SER A 318 -32.02 -12.40 5.31
CA SER A 318 -32.58 -11.09 5.68
C SER A 318 -31.59 -9.94 5.39
N LEU A 319 -30.29 -10.13 5.68
CA LEU A 319 -29.26 -9.14 5.39
C LEU A 319 -29.13 -8.90 3.89
N VAL A 320 -29.12 -9.96 3.08
CA VAL A 320 -29.13 -9.87 1.62
C VAL A 320 -30.43 -9.20 1.15
N ARG A 321 -31.60 -9.52 1.71
CA ARG A 321 -32.88 -8.84 1.39
C ARG A 321 -32.88 -7.35 1.72
N SER A 322 -32.26 -6.95 2.82
CA SER A 322 -32.07 -5.54 3.16
C SER A 322 -31.17 -4.82 2.14
N ARG A 323 -30.15 -5.52 1.61
CA ARG A 323 -29.25 -5.05 0.55
C ARG A 323 -29.88 -5.08 -0.85
N LEU A 324 -30.95 -5.85 -1.07
CA LEU A 324 -31.71 -5.86 -2.33
C LEU A 324 -32.37 -4.52 -2.64
N GLY A 325 -32.46 -3.60 -1.66
CA GLY A 325 -32.74 -2.19 -1.94
C GLY A 325 -31.81 -1.60 -3.01
N GLU A 326 -30.56 -2.05 -3.10
CA GLU A 326 -29.60 -1.62 -4.13
C GLU A 326 -29.92 -2.16 -5.53
N ILE A 327 -30.62 -3.30 -5.62
CA ILE A 327 -31.04 -3.92 -6.89
C ILE A 327 -32.44 -3.46 -7.31
N SER A 328 -33.25 -2.99 -6.37
CA SER A 328 -34.61 -2.50 -6.63
C SER A 328 -34.65 -1.40 -7.69
N ASP A 329 -33.71 -0.46 -7.66
CA ASP A 329 -33.57 0.62 -8.63
C ASP A 329 -33.27 0.11 -10.07
N PRO A 330 -32.21 -0.69 -10.30
CA PRO A 330 -31.99 -1.38 -11.57
C PRO A 330 -33.16 -2.23 -12.05
N LEU A 331 -33.84 -2.93 -11.13
CA LEU A 331 -34.96 -3.82 -11.43
C LEU A 331 -36.19 -3.03 -11.89
N GLU A 332 -36.52 -1.92 -11.22
CA GLU A 332 -37.53 -0.96 -11.64
C GLU A 332 -37.21 -0.35 -13.01
N VAL A 333 -35.93 -0.07 -13.28
CA VAL A 333 -35.49 0.41 -14.60
C VAL A 333 -35.66 -0.65 -15.69
N ALA A 334 -35.32 -1.91 -15.41
CA ALA A 334 -35.52 -3.02 -16.34
C ALA A 334 -37.01 -3.24 -16.63
N GLY A 335 -37.86 -3.01 -15.63
CA GLY A 335 -39.31 -3.14 -15.69
C GLY A 335 -40.07 -1.92 -16.23
N LEU A 336 -39.42 -0.79 -16.52
CA LEU A 336 -40.10 0.46 -16.95
C LEU A 336 -41.06 0.26 -18.13
N SER A 337 -40.77 -0.70 -19.01
CA SER A 337 -41.60 -0.99 -20.19
C SER A 337 -42.71 -2.03 -19.95
N GLY A 338 -42.84 -2.54 -18.72
CA GLY A 338 -43.70 -3.69 -18.37
C GLY A 338 -43.17 -5.03 -18.86
N ARG A 339 -42.02 -5.04 -19.54
CA ARG A 339 -41.35 -6.21 -20.10
C ARG A 339 -39.88 -6.23 -19.69
N VAL A 340 -39.43 -7.35 -19.15
CA VAL A 340 -38.06 -7.56 -18.69
C VAL A 340 -37.36 -8.52 -19.64
N TRP A 341 -36.25 -8.08 -20.22
CA TRP A 341 -35.47 -8.88 -21.17
C TRP A 341 -34.55 -9.87 -20.44
N PRO A 342 -34.26 -11.05 -21.00
CA PRO A 342 -33.30 -12.01 -20.41
C PRO A 342 -31.94 -11.40 -20.09
N GLU A 343 -31.44 -10.50 -20.95
CA GLU A 343 -30.17 -9.82 -20.74
C GLU A 343 -30.20 -8.88 -19.52
N TYR A 344 -31.37 -8.39 -19.13
CA TYR A 344 -31.54 -7.61 -17.90
C TYR A 344 -31.51 -8.53 -16.69
N VAL A 345 -32.24 -9.65 -16.76
CA VAL A 345 -32.24 -10.68 -15.70
C VAL A 345 -30.83 -11.17 -15.44
N ASP A 346 -30.07 -11.54 -16.47
CA ASP A 346 -28.70 -12.04 -16.30
C ASP A 346 -27.79 -11.00 -15.59
N ILE A 347 -27.94 -9.69 -15.87
CA ILE A 347 -27.16 -8.64 -15.21
C ILE A 347 -27.59 -8.45 -13.76
N LEU A 348 -28.89 -8.47 -13.50
CA LEU A 348 -29.47 -8.31 -12.16
C LEU A 348 -29.12 -9.50 -11.26
N VAL A 349 -29.13 -10.72 -11.80
CA VAL A 349 -28.70 -11.93 -11.08
C VAL A 349 -27.21 -11.83 -10.72
N ARG A 350 -26.34 -11.40 -11.66
CA ARG A 350 -24.92 -11.19 -11.33
C ARG A 350 -24.70 -10.15 -10.23
N GLN A 351 -25.50 -9.06 -10.24
CA GLN A 351 -25.45 -8.06 -9.17
C GLN A 351 -25.88 -8.66 -7.82
N ALA A 352 -26.95 -9.45 -7.79
CA ALA A 352 -27.42 -10.15 -6.59
C ALA A 352 -26.39 -11.15 -6.06
N VAL A 353 -25.80 -11.95 -6.95
CA VAL A 353 -24.73 -12.90 -6.61
C VAL A 353 -23.50 -12.17 -6.06
N GLY A 354 -23.13 -11.03 -6.65
CA GLY A 354 -22.04 -10.18 -6.17
C GLY A 354 -22.28 -9.54 -4.80
N LEU A 355 -23.55 -9.39 -4.39
CA LEU A 355 -23.94 -8.92 -3.05
C LEU A 355 -23.99 -10.05 -2.00
N GLY A 356 -23.68 -11.28 -2.40
CA GLY A 356 -23.63 -12.44 -1.50
C GLY A 356 -24.82 -13.38 -1.60
N MET A 357 -25.76 -13.16 -2.52
CA MET A 357 -26.87 -14.09 -2.73
C MET A 357 -26.40 -15.37 -3.43
N ASP A 358 -27.11 -16.47 -3.20
CA ASP A 358 -27.00 -17.64 -4.05
C ASP A 358 -27.59 -17.37 -5.45
N ILE A 359 -27.08 -18.05 -6.48
CA ILE A 359 -27.49 -17.84 -7.87
C ILE A 359 -28.94 -18.30 -8.12
N GLU A 360 -29.40 -19.35 -7.45
CA GLU A 360 -30.77 -19.85 -7.55
C GLU A 360 -31.74 -18.88 -6.86
N ASP A 361 -31.42 -18.50 -5.61
CA ASP A 361 -32.18 -17.52 -4.84
C ASP A 361 -32.30 -16.18 -5.57
N ALA A 362 -31.23 -15.76 -6.26
CA ALA A 362 -31.21 -14.55 -7.07
C ALA A 362 -32.16 -14.61 -8.27
N CYS A 363 -32.20 -15.76 -8.96
CA CYS A 363 -33.14 -15.96 -10.06
C CYS A 363 -34.58 -15.94 -9.55
N GLU A 364 -34.87 -16.68 -8.48
CA GLU A 364 -36.22 -16.79 -7.90
C GLU A 364 -36.72 -15.44 -7.35
N TYR A 365 -35.85 -14.69 -6.68
CA TYR A 365 -36.18 -13.34 -6.20
C TYR A 365 -36.55 -12.40 -7.35
N ILE A 366 -35.76 -12.38 -8.42
CA ILE A 366 -36.01 -11.49 -9.57
C ILE A 366 -37.31 -11.90 -10.28
N GLU A 367 -37.54 -13.20 -10.46
CA GLU A 367 -38.77 -13.73 -11.07
C GLU A 367 -40.00 -13.40 -10.23
N SER A 368 -39.97 -13.67 -8.93
CA SER A 368 -41.08 -13.35 -8.02
C SER A 368 -41.36 -11.85 -7.92
N TYR A 369 -40.33 -11.00 -7.95
CA TYR A 369 -40.49 -9.54 -7.98
C TYR A 369 -41.17 -9.09 -9.29
N CYS A 370 -40.75 -9.62 -10.44
CA CYS A 370 -41.37 -9.31 -11.72
C CYS A 370 -42.84 -9.74 -11.75
N LEU A 371 -43.15 -10.93 -11.23
CA LEU A 371 -44.52 -11.43 -11.11
C LEU A 371 -45.39 -10.54 -10.22
N GLY A 372 -44.89 -10.14 -9.04
CA GLY A 372 -45.61 -9.25 -8.13
C GLY A 372 -45.91 -7.86 -8.71
N LYS A 373 -45.14 -7.43 -9.71
CA LYS A 373 -45.34 -6.17 -10.46
C LYS A 373 -46.09 -6.36 -11.79
N ASN A 374 -46.55 -7.58 -12.11
CA ASN A 374 -47.15 -7.96 -13.38
C ASN A 374 -46.26 -7.69 -14.61
N TRP A 375 -44.94 -7.77 -14.45
CA TRP A 375 -43.98 -7.63 -15.55
C TRP A 375 -43.71 -8.97 -16.23
N HIS A 376 -43.64 -8.94 -17.55
CA HIS A 376 -43.45 -10.14 -18.36
C HIS A 376 -41.97 -10.34 -18.70
N ILE A 377 -41.38 -11.48 -18.31
CA ILE A 377 -40.02 -11.86 -18.68
C ILE A 377 -40.06 -12.49 -20.08
N GLU A 378 -39.44 -11.85 -21.07
CA GLU A 378 -39.40 -12.39 -22.43
C GLU A 378 -38.50 -13.65 -22.51
N LYS A 379 -38.88 -14.65 -23.29
CA LYS A 379 -38.04 -15.85 -23.52
C LYS A 379 -37.01 -15.55 -24.62
N LYS A 380 -35.78 -16.04 -24.46
CA LYS A 380 -34.71 -15.90 -25.47
C LYS A 380 -35.10 -16.62 -26.76
N VAL A 381 -35.58 -15.88 -27.75
CA VAL A 381 -35.90 -16.42 -29.07
C VAL A 381 -34.59 -16.67 -29.82
N ILE A 382 -34.14 -17.94 -29.87
CA ILE A 382 -33.17 -18.38 -30.88
C ILE A 382 -33.96 -18.42 -32.20
N ALA A 383 -33.74 -17.42 -33.06
CA ALA A 383 -34.45 -17.32 -34.33
C ALA A 383 -34.12 -18.55 -35.22
N PRO A 384 -35.10 -19.40 -35.58
CA PRO A 384 -34.90 -20.45 -36.57
C PRO A 384 -34.92 -19.83 -37.98
N GLU A 385 -33.99 -20.24 -38.85
CA GLU A 385 -34.00 -19.88 -40.27
C GLU A 385 -35.27 -20.43 -40.96
N LYS A 386 -36.01 -19.54 -41.62
CA LYS A 386 -37.30 -19.80 -42.26
C LYS A 386 -37.12 -20.52 -43.60
N ARG A 387 -37.52 -21.79 -43.70
CA ARG A 387 -37.91 -22.43 -44.98
C ARG A 387 -39.43 -22.31 -45.19
N ARG A 388 -39.83 -21.68 -46.30
CA ARG A 388 -41.22 -21.39 -46.66
C ARG A 388 -41.96 -22.64 -47.16
N PHE A 389 -43.23 -22.71 -46.75
CA PHE A 389 -44.19 -23.80 -46.90
C PHE A 389 -44.93 -23.79 -48.25
N ARG A 390 -45.34 -24.99 -48.70
CA ARG A 390 -46.22 -25.33 -49.85
C ARG A 390 -47.61 -24.70 -49.77
N ARG A 391 -48.29 -24.50 -50.91
CA ARG A 391 -49.77 -24.62 -51.09
C ARG A 391 -50.10 -24.85 -52.58
N ILE A 392 -51.22 -25.42 -53.07
CA ILE A 392 -52.40 -26.25 -52.68
C ILE A 392 -53.13 -26.52 -54.03
N VAL A 393 -53.96 -27.55 -54.12
CA VAL A 393 -55.30 -27.67 -54.82
C VAL A 393 -55.41 -29.15 -55.22
N ALA A 394 -56.17 -30.04 -54.57
CA ALA A 394 -57.59 -30.15 -54.25
C ALA A 394 -58.49 -30.68 -55.39
N ALA A 395 -59.20 -31.78 -55.06
CA ALA A 395 -60.49 -32.26 -55.56
C ALA A 395 -60.59 -33.00 -56.93
N ALA A 396 -60.62 -34.34 -56.85
CA ALA A 396 -61.55 -35.19 -57.63
C ALA A 396 -61.61 -36.60 -57.02
N ALA A 397 -62.35 -36.73 -55.91
CA ALA A 397 -62.69 -38.04 -55.34
C ALA A 397 -64.04 -38.50 -55.90
N VAL A 398 -64.22 -39.83 -55.94
CA VAL A 398 -65.49 -40.58 -55.82
C VAL A 398 -65.88 -41.50 -57.01
N ALA A 399 -65.31 -41.40 -58.22
CA ALA A 399 -65.55 -42.43 -59.26
C ALA A 399 -64.47 -43.53 -59.38
N GLY A 400 -63.30 -43.36 -58.74
CA GLY A 400 -62.16 -44.30 -58.85
C GLY A 400 -62.08 -45.36 -57.75
N ILE A 401 -62.83 -45.23 -56.65
CA ILE A 401 -62.60 -46.03 -55.44
C ILE A 401 -62.99 -47.50 -55.60
N LEU A 402 -63.87 -47.86 -56.54
CA LEU A 402 -64.25 -49.27 -56.79
C LEU A 402 -63.40 -49.96 -57.88
N LEU A 403 -62.71 -49.21 -58.75
CA LEU A 403 -61.71 -49.73 -59.70
C LEU A 403 -60.31 -49.82 -59.06
N LEU A 404 -60.01 -48.94 -58.10
CA LEU A 404 -58.75 -48.91 -57.37
C LEU A 404 -58.60 -50.10 -56.40
N ILE A 405 -59.68 -50.65 -55.82
CA ILE A 405 -59.58 -51.80 -54.89
C ILE A 405 -59.15 -53.08 -55.63
N GLY A 406 -59.66 -53.34 -56.85
CA GLY A 406 -59.22 -54.48 -57.67
C GLY A 406 -57.79 -54.34 -58.21
N ILE A 407 -57.39 -53.13 -58.62
CA ILE A 407 -56.01 -52.82 -59.01
C ILE A 407 -55.08 -52.85 -57.79
N PHE A 408 -55.53 -52.46 -56.60
CA PHE A 408 -54.77 -52.47 -55.35
C PHE A 408 -54.37 -53.89 -54.93
N PHE A 409 -55.28 -54.87 -55.01
CA PHE A 409 -54.95 -56.27 -54.72
C PHE A 409 -54.04 -56.90 -55.79
N ALA A 410 -54.21 -56.56 -57.08
CA ALA A 410 -53.31 -57.02 -58.14
C ALA A 410 -51.91 -56.38 -58.07
N VAL A 411 -51.82 -55.09 -57.72
CA VAL A 411 -50.57 -54.35 -57.51
C VAL A 411 -49.84 -54.81 -56.25
N GLN A 412 -50.55 -55.12 -55.14
CA GLN A 412 -49.91 -55.68 -53.95
C GLN A 412 -49.27 -57.05 -54.23
N HIS A 413 -49.95 -57.93 -54.97
CA HIS A 413 -49.38 -59.24 -55.30
C HIS A 413 -48.21 -59.15 -56.29
N PHE A 414 -48.26 -58.23 -57.26
CA PHE A 414 -47.12 -57.94 -58.17
C PHE A 414 -45.94 -57.26 -57.46
N GLN A 415 -46.19 -56.41 -56.47
CA GLN A 415 -45.15 -55.75 -55.67
C GLN A 415 -44.38 -56.75 -54.80
N GLU A 416 -45.06 -57.70 -54.15
CA GLU A 416 -44.39 -58.75 -53.36
C GLU A 416 -43.45 -59.62 -54.22
N VAL A 417 -43.88 -60.02 -55.41
CA VAL A 417 -43.04 -60.80 -56.35
C VAL A 417 -41.85 -59.97 -56.86
N ARG A 418 -42.04 -58.68 -57.14
CA ARG A 418 -40.97 -57.78 -57.60
C ARG A 418 -39.92 -57.52 -56.51
N ILE A 419 -40.34 -57.32 -55.27
CA ILE A 419 -39.43 -57.13 -54.13
C ILE A 419 -38.69 -58.43 -53.81
N ARG A 420 -39.35 -59.60 -53.90
CA ARG A 420 -38.69 -60.91 -53.78
C ARG A 420 -37.58 -61.10 -54.82
N ASN A 421 -37.85 -60.77 -56.08
CA ASN A 421 -36.85 -60.87 -57.16
C ASN A 421 -35.70 -59.85 -56.98
N ALA A 422 -36.01 -58.62 -56.54
CA ALA A 422 -35.00 -57.61 -56.22
C ALA A 422 -34.12 -58.04 -55.03
N TRP A 423 -34.73 -58.66 -54.01
CA TRP A 423 -34.03 -59.23 -52.85
C TRP A 423 -33.09 -60.35 -53.28
N GLN A 424 -33.55 -61.32 -54.08
CA GLN A 424 -32.70 -62.39 -54.58
C GLN A 424 -31.51 -61.85 -55.38
N LYS A 425 -31.73 -60.86 -56.25
CA LYS A 425 -30.63 -60.20 -56.99
C LYS A 425 -29.64 -59.51 -56.04
N ALA A 426 -30.13 -58.71 -55.09
CA ALA A 426 -29.28 -58.03 -54.11
C ALA A 426 -28.49 -59.03 -53.24
N LEU A 427 -29.10 -60.16 -52.88
CA LEU A 427 -28.46 -61.21 -52.10
C LEU A 427 -27.35 -61.90 -52.88
N THR A 428 -27.63 -62.28 -54.13
CA THR A 428 -26.64 -62.94 -55.00
C THR A 428 -25.48 -62.01 -55.30
N GLU A 429 -25.76 -60.71 -55.51
CA GLU A 429 -24.72 -59.70 -55.74
C GLU A 429 -23.88 -59.44 -54.49
N ALA A 430 -24.50 -59.41 -53.31
CA ALA A 430 -23.78 -59.29 -52.05
C ALA A 430 -22.91 -60.53 -51.76
N GLU A 431 -23.39 -61.74 -52.04
CA GLU A 431 -22.64 -62.98 -51.82
C GLU A 431 -21.45 -63.17 -52.79
N ARG A 432 -21.47 -62.47 -53.93
CA ARG A 432 -20.34 -62.44 -54.88
C ARG A 432 -19.18 -61.53 -54.45
N GLN A 433 -19.40 -60.61 -53.51
CA GLN A 433 -18.35 -59.70 -53.08
C GLN A 433 -17.41 -60.37 -52.06
N GLU A 434 -16.11 -60.16 -52.23
CA GLU A 434 -15.08 -60.74 -51.37
C GLU A 434 -15.04 -60.10 -49.98
N THR A 435 -15.27 -58.78 -49.88
CA THR A 435 -15.16 -58.04 -48.61
C THR A 435 -16.52 -57.85 -47.92
N PRO A 436 -16.60 -58.05 -46.59
CA PRO A 436 -17.82 -57.82 -45.81
C PRO A 436 -18.44 -56.41 -46.02
N GLU A 437 -17.62 -55.38 -46.16
CA GLU A 437 -18.05 -53.99 -46.38
C GLU A 437 -18.78 -53.82 -47.70
N ALA A 438 -18.29 -54.45 -48.78
CA ALA A 438 -18.95 -54.43 -50.08
C ALA A 438 -20.30 -55.17 -50.02
N ARG A 439 -20.39 -56.29 -49.29
CA ARG A 439 -21.66 -56.99 -49.03
C ARG A 439 -22.66 -56.09 -48.30
N GLU A 440 -22.19 -55.37 -47.27
CA GLU A 440 -23.01 -54.46 -46.48
C GLU A 440 -23.59 -53.32 -47.31
N VAL A 441 -22.78 -52.70 -48.19
CA VAL A 441 -23.21 -51.59 -49.06
C VAL A 441 -24.34 -52.02 -50.00
N ILE A 442 -24.23 -53.21 -50.60
CA ILE A 442 -25.25 -53.75 -51.52
C ILE A 442 -26.57 -53.96 -50.77
N LEU A 443 -26.53 -54.57 -49.58
CA LEU A 443 -27.72 -54.81 -48.77
C LEU A 443 -28.31 -53.51 -48.19
N LYS A 444 -27.48 -52.53 -47.81
CA LYS A 444 -27.94 -51.18 -47.40
C LYS A 444 -28.66 -50.45 -48.54
N ASN A 445 -28.11 -50.53 -49.75
CA ASN A 445 -28.75 -49.95 -50.93
C ASN A 445 -30.12 -50.60 -51.17
N PHE A 446 -30.24 -51.92 -50.99
CA PHE A 446 -31.53 -52.60 -51.03
C PHE A 446 -32.51 -52.02 -49.98
N VAL A 447 -32.11 -51.91 -48.70
CA VAL A 447 -32.98 -51.32 -47.64
C VAL A 447 -33.36 -49.87 -47.94
N LYS A 448 -32.45 -49.06 -48.51
CA LYS A 448 -32.69 -47.64 -48.79
C LYS A 448 -33.77 -47.39 -49.85
N TYR A 449 -33.88 -48.26 -50.85
CA TYR A 449 -34.77 -48.06 -52.01
C TYR A 449 -36.07 -48.88 -51.94
N HIS A 450 -36.30 -49.61 -50.84
CA HIS A 450 -37.48 -50.45 -50.65
C HIS A 450 -38.21 -50.12 -49.35
N GLU A 451 -39.55 -50.19 -49.37
CA GLU A 451 -40.39 -49.95 -48.19
C GLU A 451 -40.24 -51.07 -47.15
N ALA A 452 -40.51 -50.75 -45.88
CA ALA A 452 -40.36 -51.68 -44.76
C ALA A 452 -41.25 -52.93 -44.93
N GLY A 453 -40.63 -54.11 -44.91
CA GLY A 453 -41.31 -55.39 -45.03
C GLY A 453 -40.40 -56.58 -44.70
N ALA A 454 -40.87 -57.81 -44.96
CA ALA A 454 -40.15 -59.04 -44.59
C ALA A 454 -38.74 -59.14 -45.20
N TYR A 455 -38.56 -58.67 -46.44
CA TYR A 455 -37.26 -58.72 -47.13
C TYR A 455 -36.30 -57.61 -46.69
N THR A 456 -36.78 -56.41 -46.35
CA THR A 456 -35.91 -55.37 -45.77
C THR A 456 -35.50 -55.75 -44.34
N ALA A 457 -36.38 -56.39 -43.55
CA ALA A 457 -36.03 -56.93 -42.24
C ALA A 457 -35.00 -58.07 -42.33
N ALA A 458 -35.12 -58.95 -43.34
CA ALA A 458 -34.11 -59.98 -43.60
C ALA A 458 -32.76 -59.38 -44.06
N ALA A 459 -32.79 -58.32 -44.87
CA ALA A 459 -31.61 -57.55 -45.26
C ALA A 459 -30.94 -56.89 -44.06
N GLU A 460 -31.71 -56.25 -43.18
CA GLU A 460 -31.23 -55.65 -41.93
C GLU A 460 -30.60 -56.69 -41.00
N LYS A 461 -31.19 -57.89 -40.90
CA LYS A 461 -30.60 -59.00 -40.14
C LYS A 461 -29.27 -59.48 -40.73
N LYS A 462 -29.15 -59.58 -42.06
CA LYS A 462 -27.87 -59.92 -42.71
C LYS A 462 -26.84 -58.79 -42.56
N ILE A 463 -27.24 -57.53 -42.67
CA ILE A 463 -26.38 -56.35 -42.43
C ILE A 463 -25.84 -56.38 -40.99
N ALA A 464 -26.69 -56.67 -40.01
CA ALA A 464 -26.27 -56.78 -38.61
C ALA A 464 -25.24 -57.92 -38.40
N GLY A 465 -25.43 -59.07 -39.06
CA GLY A 465 -24.45 -60.16 -39.04
C GLY A 465 -23.10 -59.78 -39.66
N ILE A 466 -23.14 -59.14 -40.84
CA ILE A 466 -21.94 -58.67 -41.55
C ILE A 466 -21.19 -57.62 -40.72
N ARG A 467 -21.90 -56.69 -40.08
CA ARG A 467 -21.27 -55.71 -39.17
C ARG A 467 -20.52 -56.37 -38.02
N LYS A 468 -21.10 -57.44 -37.45
CA LYS A 468 -20.46 -58.19 -36.37
C LYS A 468 -19.16 -58.85 -36.85
N GLU A 469 -19.12 -59.36 -38.08
CA GLU A 469 -17.89 -59.92 -38.69
C GLU A 469 -16.82 -58.84 -38.95
N ILE A 470 -17.24 -57.65 -39.40
CA ILE A 470 -16.33 -56.51 -39.59
C ILE A 470 -15.71 -56.09 -38.26
N GLU A 471 -16.56 -55.91 -37.25
CA GLU A 471 -16.16 -55.49 -35.91
C GLU A 471 -15.19 -56.48 -35.24
N GLU A 472 -15.46 -57.79 -35.32
CA GLU A 472 -14.58 -58.83 -34.75
C GLU A 472 -13.17 -58.82 -35.37
N ARG A 473 -13.10 -58.68 -36.70
CA ARG A 473 -11.81 -58.59 -37.41
C ARG A 473 -11.05 -57.32 -37.01
N ASP A 474 -11.72 -56.18 -36.95
CA ASP A 474 -11.10 -54.91 -36.59
C ASP A 474 -10.59 -54.93 -35.14
N PHE A 475 -11.30 -55.63 -34.25
CA PHE A 475 -10.86 -55.84 -32.87
C PHE A 475 -9.57 -56.65 -32.79
N GLU A 476 -9.47 -57.77 -33.50
CA GLU A 476 -8.27 -58.61 -33.51
C GLU A 476 -7.06 -57.89 -34.13
N LEU A 477 -7.27 -57.11 -35.20
CA LEU A 477 -6.23 -56.25 -35.77
C LEU A 477 -5.77 -55.18 -34.77
N THR A 478 -6.71 -54.55 -34.06
CA THR A 478 -6.41 -53.57 -33.02
C THR A 478 -5.57 -54.20 -31.90
N LYS A 479 -5.94 -55.41 -31.46
CA LYS A 479 -5.21 -56.16 -30.44
C LYS A 479 -3.79 -56.52 -30.88
N GLN A 480 -3.62 -56.96 -32.13
CA GLN A 480 -2.30 -57.27 -32.69
C GLN A 480 -1.41 -56.02 -32.76
N HIS A 481 -1.94 -54.91 -33.29
CA HIS A 481 -1.20 -53.66 -33.40
C HIS A 481 -0.88 -53.05 -32.04
N ALA A 482 -1.82 -53.07 -31.10
CA ALA A 482 -1.61 -52.59 -29.73
C ALA A 482 -0.58 -53.47 -29.00
N GLY A 483 -0.65 -54.80 -29.13
CA GLY A 483 0.34 -55.72 -28.58
C GLY A 483 1.75 -55.46 -29.12
N GLY A 484 1.88 -55.18 -30.43
CA GLY A 484 3.15 -54.78 -31.04
C GLY A 484 3.69 -53.45 -30.47
N ALA A 485 2.83 -52.47 -30.22
CA ALA A 485 3.20 -51.20 -29.61
C ALA A 485 3.65 -51.36 -28.13
N VAL A 486 2.95 -52.18 -27.35
CA VAL A 486 3.35 -52.53 -25.97
C VAL A 486 4.72 -53.21 -25.94
N ALA A 487 4.99 -54.15 -26.85
CA ALA A 487 6.28 -54.84 -26.95
C ALA A 487 7.44 -53.88 -27.32
N ALA A 488 7.14 -52.82 -28.07
CA ALA A 488 8.09 -51.75 -28.39
C ALA A 488 8.27 -50.71 -27.27
N GLY A 489 7.51 -50.81 -26.17
CA GLY A 489 7.50 -49.83 -25.07
C GLY A 489 6.72 -48.54 -25.37
N ASP A 490 5.97 -48.50 -26.47
CA ASP A 490 5.14 -47.36 -26.89
C ASP A 490 3.70 -47.52 -26.39
N PHE A 491 3.55 -47.33 -25.08
CA PHE A 491 2.30 -47.52 -24.36
C PHE A 491 1.21 -46.50 -24.77
N GLU A 492 1.60 -45.27 -25.07
CA GLU A 492 0.71 -44.20 -25.51
C GLU A 492 0.05 -44.54 -26.84
N LYS A 493 0.83 -45.10 -27.79
CA LYS A 493 0.30 -45.59 -29.07
C LYS A 493 -0.61 -46.79 -28.88
N ALA A 494 -0.26 -47.73 -28.01
CA ALA A 494 -1.13 -48.87 -27.69
C ALA A 494 -2.49 -48.42 -27.12
N ALA A 495 -2.48 -47.47 -26.17
CA ALA A 495 -3.71 -46.91 -25.61
C ALA A 495 -4.50 -46.08 -26.63
N ALA A 496 -3.85 -45.43 -27.60
CA ALA A 496 -4.52 -44.71 -28.67
C ALA A 496 -5.29 -45.67 -29.59
N LEU A 497 -4.67 -46.77 -30.01
CA LEU A 497 -5.30 -47.79 -30.88
C LEU A 497 -6.61 -48.34 -30.29
N TYR A 498 -6.60 -48.66 -28.99
CA TYR A 498 -7.81 -49.11 -28.29
C TYR A 498 -8.88 -48.03 -28.14
N ARG A 499 -8.49 -46.76 -27.92
CA ARG A 499 -9.42 -45.63 -27.84
C ARG A 499 -10.04 -45.30 -29.19
N ASP A 500 -9.26 -45.37 -30.26
CA ASP A 500 -9.71 -45.17 -31.63
C ASP A 500 -10.74 -46.26 -32.00
N TYR A 501 -10.46 -47.52 -31.67
CA TYR A 501 -11.43 -48.61 -31.83
C TYR A 501 -12.76 -48.36 -31.07
N LEU A 502 -12.70 -47.90 -29.82
CA LEU A 502 -13.92 -47.55 -29.06
C LEU A 502 -14.67 -46.33 -29.64
N SER A 503 -13.98 -45.44 -30.33
CA SER A 503 -14.60 -44.31 -31.06
C SER A 503 -15.32 -44.80 -32.30
N ASP A 504 -14.73 -45.74 -33.04
CA ASP A 504 -15.32 -46.32 -34.24
C ASP A 504 -16.47 -47.29 -33.90
N TYR A 505 -16.41 -47.96 -32.75
CA TYR A 505 -17.41 -48.91 -32.25
C TYR A 505 -17.89 -48.62 -30.81
N PRO A 506 -18.70 -47.57 -30.57
CA PRO A 506 -19.09 -47.13 -29.22
C PRO A 506 -19.96 -48.11 -28.40
N ALA A 507 -20.61 -49.08 -29.06
CA ALA A 507 -21.50 -50.06 -28.45
C ALA A 507 -21.02 -51.50 -28.69
N THR A 508 -19.69 -51.68 -28.68
CA THR A 508 -19.02 -52.97 -28.92
C THR A 508 -19.14 -53.94 -27.74
N PRO A 509 -19.32 -55.26 -27.96
CA PRO A 509 -19.27 -56.26 -26.89
C PRO A 509 -17.86 -56.37 -26.27
N HIS A 510 -16.82 -55.87 -26.95
CA HIS A 510 -15.42 -55.91 -26.50
C HIS A 510 -15.04 -54.81 -25.50
N GLN A 511 -16.00 -53.97 -25.10
CA GLN A 511 -15.74 -52.78 -24.28
C GLN A 511 -15.07 -53.11 -22.94
N GLN A 512 -15.46 -54.21 -22.30
CA GLN A 512 -14.86 -54.63 -21.03
C GLN A 512 -13.40 -55.06 -21.21
N ALA A 513 -13.12 -55.94 -22.19
CA ALA A 513 -11.77 -56.42 -22.46
C ALA A 513 -10.82 -55.27 -22.85
N ILE A 514 -11.31 -54.29 -23.62
CA ILE A 514 -10.54 -53.08 -23.95
C ILE A 514 -10.29 -52.23 -22.69
N GLY A 515 -11.27 -52.12 -21.79
CA GLY A 515 -11.10 -51.44 -20.51
C GLY A 515 -10.00 -52.07 -19.64
N GLU A 516 -9.92 -53.39 -19.60
CA GLU A 516 -8.86 -54.13 -18.90
C GLU A 516 -7.48 -53.84 -19.51
N HIS A 517 -7.35 -53.89 -20.85
CA HIS A 517 -6.11 -53.56 -21.54
C HIS A 517 -5.68 -52.11 -21.33
N LEU A 518 -6.60 -51.14 -21.39
CA LEU A 518 -6.30 -49.73 -21.13
C LEU A 518 -5.84 -49.50 -19.68
N THR A 519 -6.35 -50.28 -18.73
CA THR A 519 -5.93 -50.21 -17.33
C THR A 519 -4.49 -50.73 -17.16
N ASP A 520 -4.18 -51.92 -17.68
CA ASP A 520 -2.81 -52.48 -17.63
C ASP A 520 -1.78 -51.57 -18.31
N ILE A 521 -2.13 -51.02 -19.49
CA ILE A 521 -1.28 -50.04 -20.19
C ILE A 521 -1.07 -48.79 -19.33
N GLY A 522 -2.14 -48.27 -18.69
CA GLY A 522 -2.06 -47.12 -17.79
C GLY A 522 -1.12 -47.37 -16.60
N GLU A 523 -1.17 -48.56 -15.99
CA GLU A 523 -0.28 -48.93 -14.89
C GLU A 523 1.19 -49.00 -15.32
N LYS A 524 1.49 -49.46 -16.54
CA LYS A 524 2.86 -49.50 -17.08
C LYS A 524 3.41 -48.11 -17.37
N ILE A 525 2.57 -47.19 -17.84
CA ILE A 525 2.95 -45.78 -18.03
C ILE A 525 3.29 -45.15 -16.68
N ASP A 526 2.45 -45.39 -15.67
CA ASP A 526 2.67 -44.91 -14.31
C ASP A 526 3.99 -45.45 -13.71
N ASP A 527 4.25 -46.76 -13.84
CA ASP A 527 5.53 -47.37 -13.43
C ASP A 527 6.75 -46.70 -14.07
N ARG A 528 6.69 -46.47 -15.39
CA ARG A 528 7.78 -45.84 -16.15
C ARG A 528 8.04 -44.44 -15.63
N ASP A 529 6.99 -43.63 -15.53
CA ASP A 529 7.09 -42.22 -15.19
C ASP A 529 7.51 -42.04 -13.72
N PHE A 530 7.01 -42.89 -12.82
CA PHE A 530 7.42 -42.90 -11.43
C PHE A 530 8.90 -43.31 -11.24
N ASN A 531 9.38 -44.30 -11.99
CA ASN A 531 10.80 -44.67 -11.96
C ASN A 531 11.70 -43.53 -12.48
N ALA A 532 11.23 -42.76 -13.47
CA ALA A 532 11.93 -41.58 -13.93
C ALA A 532 12.09 -40.53 -12.81
N LEU A 533 11.09 -40.35 -11.93
CA LEU A 533 11.21 -39.46 -10.76
C LEU A 533 12.34 -39.88 -9.82
N LYS A 534 12.47 -41.19 -9.55
CA LYS A 534 13.50 -41.72 -8.66
C LYS A 534 14.92 -41.47 -9.19
N SER A 535 15.07 -41.27 -10.51
CA SER A 535 16.35 -41.01 -11.17
C SER A 535 16.80 -39.54 -11.12
N VAL A 536 15.94 -38.59 -10.72
CA VAL A 536 16.27 -37.16 -10.68
C VAL A 536 17.27 -36.88 -9.54
N ALA A 537 18.37 -36.19 -9.87
CA ALA A 537 19.47 -35.92 -8.96
C ALA A 537 19.02 -35.28 -7.63
N ARG A 538 19.38 -35.90 -6.49
CA ARG A 538 18.95 -35.52 -5.13
C ARG A 538 19.27 -34.11 -4.65
N ARG A 539 20.10 -33.36 -5.38
CA ARG A 539 20.55 -31.99 -5.05
C ARG A 539 19.94 -30.92 -5.96
N ASP A 540 19.28 -31.32 -7.04
CA ASP A 540 18.64 -30.40 -7.98
C ASP A 540 17.15 -30.28 -7.65
N TYR A 541 16.88 -29.52 -6.59
CA TYR A 541 15.54 -29.42 -6.00
C TYR A 541 14.51 -28.82 -6.96
N ASP A 542 14.92 -27.90 -7.83
CA ASP A 542 14.02 -27.26 -8.79
C ASP A 542 13.56 -28.26 -9.85
N ARG A 543 14.48 -29.08 -10.38
CA ARG A 543 14.13 -30.18 -11.28
C ARG A 543 13.33 -31.28 -10.58
N GLN A 544 13.59 -31.54 -9.30
CA GLN A 544 12.81 -32.52 -8.55
C GLN A 544 11.35 -32.07 -8.40
N ILE A 545 11.10 -30.83 -7.98
CA ILE A 545 9.74 -30.30 -7.81
C ILE A 545 8.98 -30.29 -9.13
N GLU A 546 9.63 -29.86 -10.22
CA GLU A 546 9.04 -29.86 -11.56
C GLU A 546 8.67 -31.28 -12.00
N ALA A 547 9.57 -32.25 -11.81
CA ALA A 547 9.32 -33.65 -12.14
C ALA A 547 8.12 -34.22 -11.34
N TYR A 548 8.06 -33.94 -10.03
CA TYR A 548 6.92 -34.36 -9.20
C TYR A 548 5.59 -33.72 -9.64
N ALA A 549 5.60 -32.42 -9.97
CA ALA A 549 4.40 -31.73 -10.44
C ALA A 549 3.87 -32.32 -11.76
N VAL A 550 4.77 -32.61 -12.71
CA VAL A 550 4.42 -33.29 -13.97
C VAL A 550 3.83 -34.67 -13.72
N TYR A 551 4.36 -35.41 -12.75
CA TYR A 551 3.87 -36.74 -12.41
C TYR A 551 2.45 -36.71 -11.80
N PHE A 552 2.12 -35.81 -10.86
CA PHE A 552 0.76 -35.74 -10.33
C PHE A 552 -0.28 -35.29 -11.36
N ASP A 553 0.11 -34.44 -12.30
CA ASP A 553 -0.79 -34.01 -13.38
C ASP A 553 -1.06 -35.15 -14.36
N SER A 554 -0.02 -35.93 -14.66
CA SER A 554 -0.11 -37.08 -15.58
C SER A 554 -0.81 -38.29 -14.95
N HIS A 555 -0.65 -38.50 -13.63
CA HIS A 555 -1.10 -39.69 -12.90
C HIS A 555 -1.92 -39.35 -11.64
N PRO A 556 -3.05 -38.61 -11.73
CA PRO A 556 -3.84 -38.18 -10.57
C PRO A 556 -4.53 -39.31 -9.81
N ARG A 557 -4.54 -40.53 -10.36
CA ARG A 557 -5.00 -41.77 -9.72
C ARG A 557 -3.98 -42.92 -9.90
N GLY A 558 -2.70 -42.58 -10.11
CA GLY A 558 -1.64 -43.57 -10.25
C GLY A 558 -1.44 -44.39 -8.98
N LYS A 559 -0.92 -45.61 -9.12
CA LYS A 559 -0.66 -46.52 -8.00
C LYS A 559 0.48 -46.05 -7.11
N HIS A 560 1.42 -45.24 -7.62
CA HIS A 560 2.55 -44.73 -6.83
C HIS A 560 2.32 -43.34 -6.21
N LEU A 561 1.08 -42.85 -6.19
CA LEU A 561 0.77 -41.52 -5.66
C LEU A 561 1.24 -41.29 -4.22
N GLU A 562 1.00 -42.25 -3.32
CA GLU A 562 1.40 -42.12 -1.92
C GLU A 562 2.93 -42.17 -1.77
N GLU A 563 3.59 -43.09 -2.48
CA GLU A 563 5.06 -43.18 -2.45
C GLU A 563 5.70 -41.90 -3.04
N ALA A 564 5.12 -41.31 -4.08
CA ALA A 564 5.55 -40.01 -4.62
C ALA A 564 5.36 -38.85 -3.62
N ARG A 565 4.25 -38.82 -2.88
CA ARG A 565 3.98 -37.81 -1.83
C ARG A 565 5.00 -37.90 -0.69
N GLU A 566 5.35 -39.10 -0.24
CA GLU A 566 6.36 -39.30 0.80
C GLU A 566 7.74 -38.75 0.37
N ILE A 567 8.16 -39.02 -0.87
CA ILE A 567 9.45 -38.54 -1.36
C ILE A 567 9.49 -37.00 -1.44
N ILE A 568 8.37 -36.35 -1.79
CA ILE A 568 8.27 -34.89 -1.81
C ILE A 568 8.36 -34.33 -0.41
N SER A 569 7.61 -34.90 0.54
CA SER A 569 7.66 -34.46 1.94
C SER A 569 9.09 -34.49 2.46
N ALA A 570 9.81 -35.61 2.26
CA ALA A 570 11.21 -35.75 2.61
C ALA A 570 12.15 -34.78 1.86
N THR A 571 11.74 -34.30 0.69
CA THR A 571 12.49 -33.29 -0.08
C THR A 571 12.28 -31.88 0.46
N VAL A 572 11.05 -31.53 0.85
CA VAL A 572 10.73 -30.28 1.54
C VAL A 572 11.48 -30.17 2.86
N ASP A 573 11.51 -31.23 3.66
CA ASP A 573 12.26 -31.27 4.93
C ASP A 573 13.75 -30.96 4.75
N ARG A 574 14.39 -31.63 3.79
CA ARG A 574 15.81 -31.38 3.47
C ARG A 574 16.07 -29.94 3.05
N TYR A 575 15.16 -29.35 2.27
CA TYR A 575 15.27 -27.96 1.85
C TYR A 575 15.08 -26.99 3.02
N PHE A 576 14.18 -27.32 3.95
CA PHE A 576 13.96 -26.52 5.16
C PHE A 576 15.17 -26.55 6.09
N ASP A 577 15.87 -27.68 6.19
CA ASP A 577 17.13 -27.76 6.92
C ASP A 577 18.26 -26.95 6.27
N ALA A 578 18.31 -26.90 4.93
CA ALA A 578 19.20 -26.01 4.20
C ALA A 578 18.87 -24.53 4.46
N LEU A 579 17.58 -24.18 4.49
CA LEU A 579 17.13 -22.85 4.88
C LEU A 579 17.60 -22.50 6.30
N LYS A 580 17.41 -23.37 7.30
CA LYS A 580 17.88 -23.13 8.68
C LYS A 580 19.38 -22.85 8.73
N LYS A 581 20.19 -23.59 7.96
CA LYS A 581 21.63 -23.34 7.85
C LYS A 581 21.94 -21.97 7.25
N ALA A 582 21.27 -21.60 6.16
CA ALA A 582 21.42 -20.26 5.56
C ALA A 582 21.01 -19.14 6.52
N LEU A 583 19.89 -19.33 7.24
CA LEU A 583 19.41 -18.39 8.25
C LEU A 583 20.43 -18.21 9.38
N SER A 584 21.08 -19.28 9.84
CA SER A 584 22.12 -19.17 10.86
C SER A 584 23.32 -18.31 10.44
N SER A 585 23.62 -18.24 9.13
CA SER A 585 24.70 -17.41 8.60
C SER A 585 24.32 -15.94 8.61
N CYS A 586 23.15 -15.59 8.09
CA CYS A 586 22.69 -14.20 8.05
C CYS A 586 22.35 -13.66 9.45
N GLU A 587 21.88 -14.50 10.37
CA GLU A 587 21.67 -14.12 11.77
C GLU A 587 22.98 -13.72 12.47
N LYS A 588 24.09 -14.42 12.19
CA LYS A 588 25.41 -14.10 12.75
C LYS A 588 25.98 -12.79 12.21
N SER A 589 25.72 -12.47 10.95
CA SER A 589 26.15 -11.22 10.33
C SER A 589 25.16 -10.07 10.54
N GLU A 590 24.08 -10.29 11.30
CA GLU A 590 22.95 -9.37 11.47
C GLU A 590 22.35 -8.85 10.15
N ASP A 591 22.49 -9.62 9.07
CA ASP A 591 21.90 -9.32 7.76
C ASP A 591 20.45 -9.82 7.72
N TRP A 592 19.58 -9.08 8.42
CA TRP A 592 18.16 -9.40 8.49
C TRP A 592 17.48 -9.37 7.12
N GLY A 593 17.98 -8.54 6.18
CA GLY A 593 17.50 -8.48 4.81
C GLY A 593 17.78 -9.77 4.05
N GLY A 594 19.01 -10.29 4.14
CA GLY A 594 19.39 -11.59 3.63
C GLY A 594 18.56 -12.73 4.23
N CYS A 595 18.29 -12.69 5.54
CA CYS A 595 17.43 -13.69 6.18
C CYS A 595 16.00 -13.68 5.63
N VAL A 596 15.40 -12.50 5.41
CA VAL A 596 14.08 -12.38 4.79
C VAL A 596 14.10 -12.92 3.35
N ALA A 597 15.16 -12.62 2.58
CA ALA A 597 15.30 -13.12 1.21
C ALA A 597 15.39 -14.64 1.14
N HIS A 598 16.12 -15.28 2.06
CA HIS A 598 16.16 -16.74 2.16
C HIS A 598 14.78 -17.34 2.50
N CYS A 599 14.04 -16.75 3.44
CA CYS A 599 12.67 -17.15 3.72
C CYS A 599 11.75 -16.96 2.50
N ASP A 600 11.83 -15.81 1.82
CA ASP A 600 11.01 -15.53 0.63
C ASP A 600 11.28 -16.52 -0.51
N ALA A 601 12.55 -16.88 -0.74
CA ALA A 601 12.93 -17.88 -1.73
C ALA A 601 12.38 -19.28 -1.40
N PHE A 602 12.34 -19.65 -0.12
CA PHE A 602 11.71 -20.89 0.34
C PHE A 602 10.19 -20.86 0.11
N LEU A 603 9.52 -19.79 0.55
CA LEU A 603 8.06 -19.65 0.47
C LEU A 603 7.54 -19.61 -0.96
N ALA A 604 8.30 -19.01 -1.88
CA ALA A 604 7.95 -18.99 -3.31
C ALA A 604 7.87 -20.40 -3.91
N LYS A 605 8.66 -21.34 -3.39
CA LYS A 605 8.75 -22.73 -3.90
C LYS A 605 7.81 -23.69 -3.17
N PHE A 606 7.63 -23.52 -1.87
CA PHE A 606 6.95 -24.51 -1.01
C PHE A 606 5.72 -23.95 -0.27
N GLY A 607 5.11 -22.88 -0.79
CA GLY A 607 3.91 -22.29 -0.20
C GLY A 607 2.82 -23.31 0.09
N GLY A 608 2.20 -23.23 1.27
CA GLY A 608 1.12 -24.13 1.70
C GLY A 608 1.57 -25.39 2.47
N THR A 609 2.87 -25.61 2.65
CA THR A 609 3.41 -26.68 3.51
C THR A 609 3.52 -26.27 4.98
N GLU A 610 3.63 -27.23 5.91
CA GLU A 610 3.86 -26.91 7.34
C GLU A 610 5.21 -26.21 7.56
N GLN A 611 6.24 -26.59 6.80
CA GLN A 611 7.55 -25.96 6.80
C GLN A 611 7.48 -24.52 6.28
N ALA A 612 6.57 -24.23 5.33
CA ALA A 612 6.32 -22.86 4.89
C ALA A 612 5.70 -22.00 6.01
N LYS A 613 4.78 -22.53 6.83
CA LYS A 613 4.26 -21.80 8.00
C LYS A 613 5.39 -21.43 8.97
N ALA A 614 6.30 -22.37 9.23
CA ALA A 614 7.47 -22.11 10.05
C ALA A 614 8.41 -21.04 9.42
N ALA A 615 8.63 -21.09 8.11
CA ALA A 615 9.39 -20.08 7.38
C ALA A 615 8.71 -18.70 7.38
N GLU A 616 7.37 -18.62 7.33
CA GLU A 616 6.61 -17.37 7.47
C GLU A 616 6.78 -16.75 8.85
N GLY A 617 6.72 -17.56 9.92
CA GLY A 617 7.00 -17.10 11.28
C GLY A 617 8.40 -16.51 11.42
N LEU A 618 9.42 -17.18 10.86
CA LEU A 618 10.80 -16.68 10.83
C LEU A 618 10.94 -15.39 10.03
N ARG A 619 10.31 -15.31 8.85
CA ARG A 619 10.27 -14.10 8.02
C ARG A 619 9.68 -12.91 8.79
N GLY A 620 8.56 -13.13 9.49
CA GLY A 620 7.92 -12.10 10.32
C GLY A 620 8.85 -11.60 11.43
N LYS A 621 9.51 -12.51 12.14
CA LYS A 621 10.54 -12.19 13.15
C LYS A 621 11.64 -11.29 12.59
N TYR A 622 12.17 -11.58 11.40
CA TYR A 622 13.24 -10.77 10.79
C TYR A 622 12.75 -9.43 10.27
N LYS A 623 11.55 -9.35 9.68
CA LYS A 623 10.94 -8.07 9.27
C LYS A 623 10.75 -7.14 10.47
N ASN A 624 10.28 -7.66 11.59
CA ASN A 624 10.13 -6.86 12.81
C ASN A 624 11.49 -6.30 13.27
N LYS A 625 12.57 -7.10 13.23
CA LYS A 625 13.93 -6.62 13.55
C LYS A 625 14.39 -5.48 12.64
N ILE A 626 14.11 -5.55 11.33
CA ILE A 626 14.45 -4.47 10.37
C ILE A 626 13.73 -3.18 10.76
N VAL A 627 12.42 -3.25 11.00
CA VAL A 627 11.60 -2.09 11.37
C VAL A 627 12.09 -1.47 12.68
N SER A 628 12.27 -2.28 13.72
CA SER A 628 12.70 -1.78 15.02
C SER A 628 14.12 -1.18 15.00
N HIS A 629 15.02 -1.69 14.14
CA HIS A 629 16.33 -1.06 13.98
C HIS A 629 16.26 0.29 13.26
N ALA A 630 15.41 0.40 12.22
CA ALA A 630 15.17 1.66 11.54
C ALA A 630 14.54 2.71 12.47
N ASP A 631 13.62 2.29 13.34
CA ASP A 631 13.04 3.14 14.38
C ASP A 631 14.09 3.66 15.36
N LEU A 632 15.02 2.80 15.82
CA LEU A 632 16.12 3.24 16.69
C LEU A 632 16.98 4.33 16.03
N ILE A 633 17.30 4.18 14.74
CA ILE A 633 18.07 5.18 14.00
C ILE A 633 17.30 6.50 13.93
N ARG A 634 15.99 6.44 13.64
CA ARG A 634 15.12 7.63 13.62
C ARG A 634 15.05 8.31 14.98
N MET A 635 14.88 7.55 16.06
CA MET A 635 14.85 8.09 17.42
C MET A 635 16.16 8.80 17.77
N LYS A 636 17.32 8.22 17.42
CA LYS A 636 18.62 8.87 17.62
C LYS A 636 18.71 10.21 16.91
N GLN A 637 18.23 10.29 15.68
CA GLN A 637 18.19 11.53 14.92
C GLN A 637 17.27 12.57 15.57
N GLU A 638 16.07 12.16 16.01
CA GLU A 638 15.11 13.06 16.65
C GLU A 638 15.58 13.55 18.03
N ALA A 639 16.16 12.66 18.84
CA ALA A 639 16.78 13.01 20.10
C ALA A 639 17.94 14.01 19.91
N THR A 640 18.73 13.86 18.84
CA THR A 640 19.81 14.80 18.52
C THR A 640 19.27 16.19 18.12
N ARG A 641 18.08 16.27 17.51
CA ARG A 641 17.45 17.55 17.13
C ARG A 641 16.98 18.37 18.33
N GLN A 642 16.76 17.74 19.48
CA GLN A 642 16.41 18.45 20.72
C GLN A 642 17.59 19.27 21.28
N GLY A 643 18.81 19.06 20.78
CA GLY A 643 19.98 19.84 21.17
C GLY A 643 20.34 19.65 22.64
N THR A 644 20.23 20.71 23.43
CA THR A 644 20.53 20.72 24.88
C THR A 644 19.32 20.37 25.76
N ASP A 645 18.13 20.17 25.18
CA ASP A 645 16.97 19.68 25.91
C ASP A 645 17.00 18.16 26.03
N TYR A 646 17.80 17.69 26.99
CA TYR A 646 18.01 16.26 27.21
C TYR A 646 16.78 15.56 27.80
N GLU A 647 15.89 16.28 28.50
CA GLU A 647 14.64 15.72 29.03
C GLU A 647 13.67 15.43 27.88
N ALA A 648 13.51 16.35 26.92
CA ALA A 648 12.73 16.10 25.70
C ALA A 648 13.36 14.97 24.85
N ALA A 649 14.69 14.96 24.70
CA ALA A 649 15.40 13.89 24.02
C ALA A 649 15.17 12.51 24.66
N ARG A 650 15.12 12.47 26.00
CA ARG A 650 14.89 11.27 26.80
C ARG A 650 13.47 10.76 26.65
N LEU A 651 12.50 11.66 26.62
CA LEU A 651 11.07 11.33 26.49
C LEU A 651 10.78 10.55 25.20
N ILE A 652 11.43 10.91 24.08
CA ILE A 652 11.30 10.20 22.80
C ILE A 652 11.56 8.69 22.94
N TYR A 653 12.58 8.30 23.70
CA TYR A 653 12.92 6.90 23.91
C TYR A 653 11.96 6.19 24.86
N LEU A 654 11.48 6.89 25.90
CA LEU A 654 10.56 6.33 26.88
C LEU A 654 9.17 6.10 26.28
N GLU A 655 8.64 7.08 25.54
CA GLU A 655 7.37 6.94 24.82
C GLU A 655 7.43 5.77 23.83
N TYR A 656 8.57 5.58 23.16
CA TYR A 656 8.74 4.43 22.27
C TYR A 656 8.76 3.10 23.01
N LEU A 657 9.42 3.02 24.18
CA LEU A 657 9.41 1.80 25.01
C LEU A 657 8.00 1.48 25.55
N GLU A 658 7.23 2.50 25.93
CA GLU A 658 5.86 2.36 26.42
C GLU A 658 4.88 1.94 25.32
N ALA A 659 4.98 2.57 24.14
CA ALA A 659 4.14 2.23 22.99
C ALA A 659 4.45 0.85 22.40
N ASN A 660 5.61 0.26 22.70
CA ASN A 660 6.07 -1.00 22.11
C ASN A 660 6.54 -2.01 23.19
N PRO A 661 5.62 -2.55 24.01
CA PRO A 661 5.96 -3.48 25.08
C PRO A 661 6.57 -4.80 24.58
N GLU A 662 6.28 -5.20 23.34
CA GLU A 662 6.75 -6.45 22.72
C GLU A 662 8.14 -6.36 22.07
N LEU A 663 8.89 -5.26 22.29
CA LEU A 663 10.23 -5.10 21.67
C LEU A 663 11.20 -6.23 22.06
N PRO A 664 12.06 -6.68 21.14
CA PRO A 664 13.11 -7.65 21.45
C PRO A 664 14.01 -7.18 22.60
N SER A 665 14.33 -8.08 23.54
CA SER A 665 15.15 -7.79 24.73
C SER A 665 16.50 -7.14 24.38
N SER A 666 17.16 -7.59 23.32
CA SER A 666 18.43 -7.00 22.85
C SER A 666 18.28 -5.53 22.47
N LEU A 667 17.17 -5.15 21.83
CA LEU A 667 16.92 -3.78 21.41
C LEU A 667 16.46 -2.90 22.57
N LYS A 668 15.63 -3.43 23.49
CA LYS A 668 15.28 -2.75 24.74
C LYS A 668 16.55 -2.34 25.51
N LYS A 669 17.54 -3.23 25.60
CA LYS A 669 18.84 -2.92 26.23
C LYS A 669 19.58 -1.76 25.55
N LEU A 670 19.52 -1.68 24.22
CA LEU A 670 20.12 -0.56 23.47
C LEU A 670 19.40 0.76 23.75
N ILE A 671 18.07 0.77 23.75
CA ILE A 671 17.29 1.98 24.03
C ILE A 671 17.50 2.44 25.47
N VAL A 672 17.47 1.52 26.44
CA VAL A 672 17.74 1.82 27.85
C VAL A 672 19.16 2.37 28.05
N LYS A 673 20.14 1.91 27.26
CA LYS A 673 21.49 2.48 27.28
C LYS A 673 21.51 3.94 26.81
N GLU A 674 20.76 4.30 25.78
CA GLU A 674 20.63 5.69 25.32
C GLU A 674 19.93 6.57 26.36
N VAL A 675 18.86 6.07 27.00
CA VAL A 675 18.18 6.76 28.10
C VAL A 675 19.16 7.05 29.25
N ARG A 676 19.98 6.06 29.65
CA ARG A 676 20.97 6.25 30.72
C ARG A 676 22.00 7.33 30.38
N ILE A 677 22.45 7.39 29.12
CA ILE A 677 23.39 8.44 28.67
C ILE A 677 22.74 9.83 28.80
N LEU A 678 21.45 9.94 28.50
CA LEU A 678 20.72 11.20 28.67
C LEU A 678 20.49 11.54 30.14
N ASP A 679 20.16 10.56 30.99
CA ASP A 679 20.06 10.75 32.45
C ASP A 679 21.35 11.36 33.02
N GLU A 680 22.52 10.81 32.65
CA GLU A 680 23.83 11.34 33.09
C GLU A 680 24.09 12.79 32.62
N ARG A 681 23.53 13.20 31.48
CA ARG A 681 23.65 14.58 30.97
C ARG A 681 22.68 15.52 31.68
N ILE A 682 21.45 15.07 31.94
CA ILE A 682 20.44 15.80 32.71
C ILE A 682 20.96 16.08 34.11
N ASP A 683 21.53 15.08 34.78
CA ASP A 683 22.09 15.25 36.12
C ASP A 683 23.26 16.25 36.14
N ARG A 684 24.12 16.21 35.11
CA ARG A 684 25.18 17.21 34.94
C ARG A 684 24.65 18.64 34.75
N GLN A 685 23.60 18.82 33.94
CA GLN A 685 22.95 20.13 33.78
C GLN A 685 22.33 20.62 35.09
N LYS A 686 21.67 19.73 35.85
CA LYS A 686 21.11 20.08 37.17
C LYS A 686 22.19 20.51 38.15
N GLN A 687 23.33 19.83 38.18
CA GLN A 687 24.50 20.22 38.98
C GLN A 687 25.08 21.57 38.55
N ALA A 688 25.22 21.78 37.24
CA ALA A 688 25.72 23.05 36.69
C ALA A 688 24.78 24.21 37.06
N ALA A 689 23.47 24.05 36.94
CA ALA A 689 22.49 25.07 37.32
C ALA A 689 22.57 25.43 38.82
N GLN A 690 22.68 24.43 39.70
CA GLN A 690 22.83 24.66 41.15
C GLN A 690 24.15 25.37 41.50
N GLU A 691 25.24 25.03 40.81
CA GLU A 691 26.52 25.72 41.01
C GLU A 691 26.49 27.13 40.42
N TRP A 692 25.82 27.33 39.29
CA TRP A 692 25.63 28.64 38.67
C TRP A 692 24.89 29.60 39.59
N GLU A 693 23.80 29.16 40.22
CA GLU A 693 23.03 29.97 41.16
C GLU A 693 23.92 30.47 42.33
N LYS A 694 24.81 29.62 42.85
CA LYS A 694 25.77 29.99 43.89
C LYS A 694 26.83 30.98 43.38
N VAL A 695 27.31 30.79 42.15
CA VAL A 695 28.29 31.68 41.51
C VAL A 695 27.67 33.04 41.24
N LEU A 696 26.42 33.08 40.76
CA LEU A 696 25.67 34.30 40.49
C LEU A 696 25.39 35.06 41.78
N ALA A 697 24.92 34.38 42.84
CA ALA A 697 24.69 34.99 44.15
C ALA A 697 25.97 35.61 44.74
N TYR A 698 27.08 34.85 44.73
CA TYR A 698 28.38 35.37 45.17
C TYR A 698 28.89 36.49 44.26
N GLY A 699 28.61 36.39 42.96
CA GLY A 699 28.94 37.40 41.95
C GLY A 699 28.18 38.71 42.12
N GLN A 700 27.06 38.74 42.84
CA GLN A 700 26.29 39.94 43.15
C GLN A 700 26.59 40.51 44.56
N GLU A 701 27.34 39.78 45.38
CA GLU A 701 27.67 40.19 46.75
C GLU A 701 28.66 41.36 46.76
N HIS A 702 28.19 42.57 47.04
CA HIS A 702 29.02 43.79 47.05
C HIS A 702 30.10 43.80 48.13
N GLN A 703 29.96 43.00 49.19
CA GLN A 703 30.95 42.87 50.25
C GLN A 703 32.11 41.93 49.86
N ALA A 704 31.91 41.06 48.88
CA ALA A 704 32.94 40.13 48.43
C ALA A 704 33.97 40.82 47.51
N PRO A 705 35.28 40.53 47.66
CA PRO A 705 36.31 41.10 46.79
C PRO A 705 36.07 40.78 45.32
N LEU A 706 36.22 41.78 44.44
CA LEU A 706 36.05 41.61 42.98
C LEU A 706 36.95 40.50 42.40
N SER A 707 38.17 40.35 42.90
CA SER A 707 39.08 39.26 42.51
C SER A 707 38.56 37.87 42.88
N GLY A 708 37.90 37.73 44.03
CA GLY A 708 37.27 36.47 44.45
C GLY A 708 36.06 36.13 43.58
N ARG A 709 35.25 37.14 43.25
CA ARG A 709 34.09 37.01 42.35
C ARG A 709 34.52 36.55 40.95
N ILE A 710 35.51 37.23 40.35
CA ILE A 710 36.10 36.87 39.04
C ILE A 710 36.59 35.42 39.04
N ARG A 711 37.41 35.03 40.03
CA ARG A 711 37.99 33.67 40.09
C ARG A 711 36.93 32.58 40.18
N LYS A 712 35.85 32.79 40.95
CA LYS A 712 34.76 31.81 41.02
C LYS A 712 34.00 31.70 39.70
N THR A 713 33.76 32.81 39.00
CA THR A 713 33.11 32.81 37.69
C THR A 713 33.99 32.12 36.63
N GLU A 714 35.30 32.35 36.63
CA GLU A 714 36.25 31.65 35.76
C GLU A 714 36.27 30.14 36.02
N ALA A 715 36.29 29.74 37.30
CA ALA A 715 36.26 28.33 37.68
C ALA A 715 34.98 27.61 37.20
N PHE A 716 33.84 28.31 37.23
CA PHE A 716 32.58 27.79 36.68
C PHE A 716 32.67 27.57 35.17
N ILE A 717 33.13 28.58 34.42
CA ILE A 717 33.28 28.50 32.95
C ILE A 717 34.23 27.37 32.56
N ALA A 718 35.34 27.21 33.28
CA ALA A 718 36.31 26.14 33.02
C ALA A 718 35.73 24.74 33.31
N LYS A 719 34.83 24.62 34.30
CA LYS A 719 34.20 23.36 34.68
C LYS A 719 33.03 22.99 33.76
N TYR A 720 32.29 23.97 33.24
CA TYR A 720 31.11 23.78 32.39
C TYR A 720 31.15 24.65 31.11
N PRO A 721 32.05 24.36 30.16
CA PRO A 721 32.27 25.23 29.00
C PRO A 721 31.10 25.24 27.98
N GLU A 722 30.33 24.17 27.89
CA GLU A 722 29.22 24.01 26.92
C GLU A 722 27.83 23.95 27.59
N ASP A 723 27.73 24.39 28.85
CA ASP A 723 26.45 24.41 29.57
C ASP A 723 25.56 25.59 29.15
N ILE A 724 24.25 25.50 29.43
CA ILE A 724 23.25 26.54 29.15
C ILE A 724 23.62 27.88 29.79
N HIS A 725 24.25 27.86 30.97
CA HIS A 725 24.63 29.08 31.69
C HIS A 725 26.04 29.61 31.34
N SER A 726 26.77 28.94 30.45
CA SER A 726 28.13 29.34 30.05
C SER A 726 28.17 30.77 29.47
N ALA A 727 27.21 31.13 28.61
CA ALA A 727 27.12 32.46 28.01
C ALA A 727 26.84 33.56 29.04
N GLU A 728 25.97 33.28 30.01
CA GLU A 728 25.68 34.20 31.12
C GLU A 728 26.90 34.39 32.01
N ALA A 729 27.61 33.30 32.32
CA ALA A 729 28.85 33.32 33.09
C ALA A 729 29.94 34.15 32.42
N VAL A 730 30.12 34.01 31.10
CA VAL A 730 31.06 34.83 30.31
C VAL A 730 30.68 36.31 30.37
N THR A 731 29.38 36.61 30.29
CA THR A 731 28.88 37.99 30.37
C THR A 731 29.13 38.60 31.75
N LEU A 732 28.85 37.85 32.82
CA LEU A 732 29.15 38.26 34.20
C LEU A 732 30.64 38.49 34.40
N LEU A 733 31.49 37.59 33.89
CA LEU A 733 32.94 37.72 33.97
C LEU A 733 33.43 39.01 33.31
N ALA A 734 32.91 39.35 32.12
CA ALA A 734 33.24 40.59 31.43
C ALA A 734 32.84 41.83 32.24
N GLN A 735 31.67 41.82 32.87
CA GLN A 735 31.22 42.91 33.74
C GLN A 735 32.14 43.07 34.97
N LEU A 736 32.40 41.97 35.70
CA LEU A 736 33.26 41.98 36.88
C LEU A 736 34.69 42.44 36.56
N SER A 737 35.22 42.02 35.41
CA SER A 737 36.55 42.43 34.95
C SER A 737 36.61 43.93 34.67
N LYS A 738 35.55 44.51 34.10
CA LYS A 738 35.43 45.96 33.89
C LYS A 738 35.35 46.72 35.22
N GLU A 739 34.56 46.22 36.17
CA GLU A 739 34.47 46.80 37.52
C GLU A 739 35.83 46.78 38.23
N LYS A 740 36.58 45.67 38.10
CA LYS A 740 37.92 45.54 38.67
C LYS A 740 38.93 46.51 38.05
N ALA A 741 38.90 46.69 36.73
CA ALA A 741 39.75 47.67 36.07
C ALA A 741 39.49 49.10 36.58
N LEU A 742 38.21 49.47 36.79
CA LEU A 742 37.85 50.77 37.37
C LEU A 742 38.24 50.92 38.85
N GLU A 743 38.25 49.85 39.63
CA GLU A 743 38.76 49.85 41.00
C GLU A 743 40.28 50.07 41.02
N ASP A 744 41.02 49.36 40.16
CA ASP A 744 42.47 49.48 40.07
C ASP A 744 42.90 50.85 39.56
N ASP A 745 42.18 51.42 38.59
CA ASP A 745 42.39 52.79 38.12
C ASP A 745 42.18 53.81 39.25
N ARG A 746 41.11 53.65 40.06
CA ARG A 746 40.86 54.52 41.21
C ARG A 746 41.96 54.43 42.25
N LYS A 747 42.38 53.21 42.62
CA LYS A 747 43.49 52.97 43.54
C LYS A 747 44.79 53.58 43.03
N ARG A 748 45.08 53.44 41.73
CA ARG A 748 46.26 54.07 41.09
C ARG A 748 46.21 55.60 41.18
N ILE A 749 45.06 56.21 40.92
CA ILE A 749 44.89 57.67 41.04
C ILE A 749 45.05 58.13 42.49
N GLU A 750 44.53 57.37 43.45
CA GLU A 750 44.64 57.68 44.87
C GLU A 750 46.08 57.59 45.39
N THR A 751 46.80 56.52 45.03
CA THR A 751 48.24 56.39 45.35
C THR A 751 49.07 57.47 44.67
N GLU A 752 48.76 57.84 43.43
CA GLU A 752 49.39 58.97 42.74
C GLU A 752 49.11 60.31 43.46
N ASN A 753 47.88 60.53 43.93
CA ASN A 753 47.51 61.72 44.70
C ASN A 753 48.24 61.78 46.06
N GLU A 754 48.42 60.65 46.72
CA GLU A 754 49.11 60.58 48.01
C GLU A 754 50.62 60.77 47.87
N THR A 755 51.25 60.07 46.93
CA THR A 755 52.67 60.26 46.60
C THR A 755 52.96 61.69 46.13
N TRP A 756 52.06 62.30 45.37
CA TRP A 756 52.13 63.72 45.03
C TRP A 756 52.07 64.63 46.26
N ARG A 757 51.11 64.42 47.17
CA ARG A 757 51.01 65.20 48.43
C ARG A 757 52.29 65.09 49.25
N GLN A 758 52.84 63.89 49.38
CA GLN A 758 54.10 63.63 50.07
C GLN A 758 55.28 64.34 49.38
N LEU A 759 55.37 64.29 48.05
CA LEU A 759 56.40 64.98 47.28
C LEU A 759 56.32 66.49 47.49
N VAL A 760 55.13 67.09 47.37
CA VAL A 760 54.95 68.53 47.56
C VAL A 760 55.43 68.93 48.95
N GLY A 761 54.99 68.23 50.00
CA GLY A 761 55.46 68.45 51.37
C GLY A 761 56.99 68.39 51.47
N TYR A 762 57.59 67.29 51.00
CA TYR A 762 59.04 67.08 51.03
C TYR A 762 59.82 68.15 50.24
N SER A 763 59.30 68.54 49.08
CA SER A 763 59.91 69.51 48.18
C SER A 763 59.82 70.96 48.69
N THR A 764 58.93 71.25 49.65
CA THR A 764 58.77 72.59 50.24
C THR A 764 59.43 72.74 51.61
N ASP A 765 59.71 71.63 52.31
CA ASP A 765 60.36 71.66 53.62
C ASP A 765 61.82 72.11 53.50
N SER A 766 62.13 73.28 54.07
CA SER A 766 63.47 73.88 54.06
C SER A 766 64.48 73.14 54.94
N ARG A 767 64.04 72.19 55.78
CA ARG A 767 64.91 71.33 56.59
C ARG A 767 65.67 70.30 55.75
N HIS A 768 65.17 69.95 54.57
CA HIS A 768 65.85 69.02 53.67
C HIS A 768 66.83 69.75 52.72
N PRO A 769 68.06 69.22 52.53
CA PRO A 769 69.01 69.77 51.59
C PRO A 769 68.46 69.87 50.18
N LEU A 770 68.84 70.94 49.48
CA LEU A 770 68.26 71.28 48.19
C LEU A 770 68.56 70.23 47.09
N GLY A 771 69.73 69.59 47.15
CA GLY A 771 70.07 68.47 46.26
C GLY A 771 69.20 67.23 46.46
N GLU A 772 68.78 66.94 47.69
CA GLU A 772 67.95 65.77 47.99
C GLU A 772 66.49 65.99 47.57
N ARG A 773 65.99 67.23 47.71
CA ARG A 773 64.68 67.66 47.18
C ARG A 773 64.62 67.53 45.66
N ILE A 774 65.69 67.89 44.96
CA ILE A 774 65.82 67.71 43.49
C ILE A 774 65.75 66.23 43.15
N ARG A 775 66.59 65.39 43.78
CA ARG A 775 66.66 63.93 43.53
C ARG A 775 65.30 63.25 43.74
N ARG A 776 64.59 63.59 44.82
CA ARG A 776 63.27 63.02 45.12
C ARG A 776 62.20 63.42 44.10
N THR A 777 62.29 64.64 43.57
CA THR A 777 61.38 65.14 42.51
C THR A 777 61.67 64.47 41.17
N GLU A 778 62.94 64.24 40.84
CA GLU A 778 63.36 63.47 39.66
C GLU A 778 62.90 62.01 39.75
N GLN A 779 63.04 61.38 40.91
CA GLN A 779 62.53 60.03 41.15
C GLN A 779 61.02 59.95 40.90
N TYR A 780 60.24 60.87 41.47
CA TYR A 780 58.79 60.91 41.23
C TYR A 780 58.44 61.04 39.74
N LEU A 781 59.14 61.90 39.00
CA LEU A 781 58.95 62.08 37.55
C LEU A 781 59.31 60.82 36.75
N SER A 782 60.34 60.07 37.16
CA SER A 782 60.66 58.79 36.52
C SER A 782 59.60 57.71 36.76
N GLU A 783 59.01 57.70 37.96
CA GLU A 783 57.98 56.73 38.34
C GLU A 783 56.59 57.11 37.78
N ASN A 784 56.36 58.40 37.49
CA ASN A 784 55.05 58.95 37.07
C ASN A 784 55.17 59.86 35.84
N ALA A 785 55.96 59.47 34.83
CA ALA A 785 56.28 60.31 33.67
C ALA A 785 55.05 60.84 32.91
N ASN A 786 53.98 60.04 32.83
CA ASN A 786 52.70 60.40 32.20
C ASN A 786 51.58 60.62 33.23
N GLY A 787 51.92 60.77 34.51
CA GLY A 787 50.96 60.98 35.58
C GLY A 787 50.27 62.34 35.52
N LYS A 788 49.13 62.46 36.18
CA LYS A 788 48.33 63.69 36.34
C LYS A 788 49.16 64.87 36.86
N TYR A 789 50.18 64.60 37.69
CA TYR A 789 51.01 65.64 38.31
C TYR A 789 52.39 65.81 37.66
N SER A 790 52.70 65.09 36.58
CA SER A 790 53.99 65.16 35.87
C SER A 790 54.43 66.60 35.54
N GLN A 791 53.54 67.39 34.93
CA GLN A 791 53.83 68.80 34.59
C GLN A 791 54.10 69.67 35.82
N LYS A 792 53.33 69.47 36.90
CA LYS A 792 53.51 70.24 38.15
C LYS A 792 54.79 69.86 38.87
N ALA A 793 55.15 68.58 38.88
CA ALA A 793 56.42 68.09 39.41
C ALA A 793 57.61 68.65 38.61
N GLY A 794 57.49 68.75 37.27
CA GLY A 794 58.49 69.40 36.42
C GLY A 794 58.72 70.87 36.81
N ALA A 795 57.65 71.64 37.02
CA ALA A 795 57.77 73.03 37.46
C ALA A 795 58.42 73.18 38.84
N ILE A 796 58.14 72.27 39.79
CA ILE A 796 58.82 72.23 41.09
C ILE A 796 60.31 71.95 40.91
N LEU A 797 60.67 70.96 40.07
CA LEU A 797 62.05 70.60 39.79
C LEU A 797 62.84 71.77 39.19
N ASP A 798 62.27 72.49 38.23
CA ASP A 798 62.92 73.66 37.61
C ASP A 798 63.16 74.77 38.63
N LYS A 799 62.19 75.04 39.50
CA LYS A 799 62.32 76.02 40.59
C LYS A 799 63.41 75.62 41.58
N LEU A 800 63.46 74.35 41.98
CA LEU A 800 64.51 73.83 42.87
C LEU A 800 65.88 73.92 42.21
N ARG A 801 66.01 73.55 40.93
CA ARG A 801 67.26 73.69 40.17
C ARG A 801 67.72 75.15 40.08
N GLN A 802 66.80 76.10 39.88
CA GLN A 802 67.12 77.53 39.90
C GLN A 802 67.63 77.97 41.29
N GLN A 803 66.97 77.54 42.37
CA GLN A 803 67.43 77.82 43.73
C GLN A 803 68.82 77.20 44.00
N LYS A 804 69.09 76.01 43.49
CA LYS A 804 70.40 75.35 43.62
C LYS A 804 71.50 76.13 42.91
N ARG A 805 71.24 76.60 41.68
CA ARG A 805 72.17 77.47 40.94
C ARG A 805 72.52 78.72 41.72
N ILE A 806 71.52 79.40 42.30
CA ILE A 806 71.73 80.58 43.14
C ILE A 806 72.53 80.24 44.41
N GLN A 807 72.24 79.13 45.08
CA GLN A 807 72.98 78.69 46.26
C GLN A 807 74.44 78.35 45.94
N ASP A 808 74.69 77.68 44.82
CA ASP A 808 76.02 77.30 44.37
C ASP A 808 76.82 78.52 43.90
N GLU A 809 76.18 79.50 43.24
CA GLU A 809 76.79 80.80 42.92
C GLU A 809 77.17 81.58 44.18
N ARG A 810 76.28 81.65 45.18
CA ARG A 810 76.60 82.27 46.49
C ARG A 810 77.74 81.55 47.18
N SER A 811 77.75 80.22 47.16
CA SER A 811 78.83 79.41 47.75
C SER A 811 80.15 79.62 47.00
N ARG A 812 80.12 79.71 45.67
CA ARG A 812 81.28 80.06 44.83
C ARG A 812 81.76 81.49 45.08
N GLN A 813 80.87 82.46 45.22
CA GLN A 813 81.21 83.84 45.57
C GLN A 813 81.84 83.92 46.97
N GLN A 814 81.30 83.20 47.96
CA GLN A 814 81.88 83.10 49.30
C GLN A 814 83.23 82.38 49.30
N GLN A 815 83.39 81.31 48.52
CA GLN A 815 84.68 80.63 48.35
C GLN A 815 85.68 81.52 47.60
N ALA A 816 85.27 82.24 46.56
CA ALA A 816 86.10 83.20 45.85
C ALA A 816 86.50 84.39 46.75
N LEU A 817 85.60 84.85 47.62
CA LEU A 817 85.89 85.86 48.64
C LEU A 817 86.89 85.31 49.67
N LYS A 818 86.68 84.09 50.19
CA LYS A 818 87.63 83.43 51.09
C LYS A 818 89.00 83.20 50.44
N LEU A 819 89.04 82.83 49.16
CA LEU A 819 90.27 82.69 48.38
C LEU A 819 90.93 84.05 48.14
N ARG A 820 90.18 85.12 47.89
CA ARG A 820 90.69 86.50 47.81
C ARG A 820 91.27 86.95 49.15
N ILE A 821 90.58 86.69 50.26
CA ILE A 821 91.08 86.97 51.61
C ILE A 821 92.36 86.16 51.88
N GLN A 822 92.40 84.87 51.55
CA GLN A 822 93.62 84.06 51.69
C GLN A 822 94.75 84.50 50.76
N GLN A 823 94.45 84.97 49.55
CA GLN A 823 95.45 85.52 48.62
C GLN A 823 95.97 86.88 49.10
N GLU A 824 95.11 87.73 49.68
CA GLU A 824 95.51 88.96 50.36
C GLU A 824 96.34 88.66 51.61
N GLU A 825 95.97 87.68 52.45
CA GLU A 825 96.79 87.23 53.58
C GLU A 825 98.17 86.72 53.14
N ARG A 826 98.25 86.01 52.00
CA ARG A 826 99.53 85.59 51.40
C ARG A 826 100.31 86.78 50.81
N ARG A 827 99.65 87.80 50.26
CA ARG A 827 100.28 89.04 49.78
C ARG A 827 100.81 89.90 50.93
N ILE A 828 100.06 90.01 52.03
CA ILE A 828 100.45 90.69 53.27
C ILE A 828 101.62 89.95 53.94
N ARG A 829 101.64 88.61 53.93
CA ARG A 829 102.82 87.82 54.36
C ARG A 829 104.02 87.90 53.41
N GLY A 830 103.84 88.32 52.16
CA GLY A 830 104.92 88.46 51.17
C GLY A 830 105.53 89.86 51.07
N VAL A 831 104.87 90.89 51.59
CA VAL A 831 105.33 92.30 51.54
C VAL A 831 106.02 92.74 52.84
N ILE A 832 105.86 91.99 53.94
CA ILE A 832 106.64 92.18 55.16
C ILE A 832 107.88 91.29 55.06
N GLY A 833 108.95 91.90 54.54
CA GLY A 833 110.24 91.26 54.39
C GLY A 833 110.87 90.83 55.70
N GLY A 834 111.72 89.82 55.57
CA GLY A 834 113.04 89.85 56.17
C GLY A 834 114.00 89.17 55.21
N SER A 835 114.95 89.94 54.71
CA SER A 835 116.06 89.55 53.83
C SER A 835 116.81 88.28 54.23
N GLY A 836 117.28 87.56 53.21
CA GLY A 836 118.40 86.59 53.24
C GLY A 836 118.01 85.21 53.75
N GLY A 837 118.30 84.09 53.08
CA GLY A 837 119.26 83.79 52.02
C GLY A 837 119.86 82.41 52.31
N GLY A 838 119.72 81.48 51.36
CA GLY A 838 120.41 80.18 51.30
C GLY A 838 119.86 79.07 52.22
N ALA A 839 119.93 77.78 51.91
CA ALA A 839 120.32 77.05 50.71
C ALA A 839 119.96 75.55 50.95
N LEU A 840 119.63 74.85 49.84
CA LEU A 840 119.85 73.42 49.54
C LEU A 840 119.20 72.34 50.45
N ARG A 841 118.14 71.68 49.97
CA ARG A 841 118.13 70.42 49.17
C ARG A 841 118.63 69.18 49.93
N THR A 842 117.69 68.31 50.28
CA THR A 842 117.84 66.85 50.15
C THR A 842 116.64 66.27 49.40
N THR A 843 116.97 65.48 48.39
CA THR A 843 116.12 64.68 47.52
C THR A 843 115.93 63.28 48.12
N GLY A 844 114.79 62.66 47.86
CA GLY A 844 114.59 61.22 48.08
C GLY A 844 113.11 60.85 48.02
N THR A 845 112.56 60.65 46.81
CA THR A 845 112.23 59.34 46.19
C THR A 845 110.82 58.83 46.51
N ALA A 846 110.07 58.60 45.43
CA ALA A 846 108.75 57.98 45.34
C ALA A 846 108.78 56.46 45.70
N PRO A 847 107.66 55.72 45.70
CA PRO A 847 106.88 55.44 44.48
C PRO A 847 105.33 55.49 44.62
N SER A 848 104.70 55.56 43.45
CA SER A 848 103.28 55.29 43.14
C SER A 848 102.99 53.75 43.13
N PRO A 849 101.99 53.22 42.38
CA PRO A 849 100.53 53.18 42.66
C PRO A 849 99.92 51.75 42.52
N THR A 850 98.73 51.47 43.09
CA THR A 850 97.81 50.36 42.71
C THR A 850 96.52 50.51 43.54
N ALA A 851 95.29 50.13 43.15
CA ALA A 851 94.70 49.64 41.91
C ALA A 851 93.17 49.87 41.99
N ARG A 852 92.52 49.76 40.83
CA ARG A 852 91.07 49.91 40.56
C ARG A 852 90.19 48.90 41.31
N PRO A 853 88.88 49.20 41.44
CA PRO A 853 87.87 48.31 41.99
C PRO A 853 87.24 47.43 40.89
N VAL A 854 86.55 46.37 41.34
CA VAL A 854 85.46 45.70 40.62
C VAL A 854 84.15 46.35 41.04
#